data_AF-A0AA41T778-F1
#
_entry.id   AF-A0AA41T778-F1
#
_cell.length_a   1.000
_cell.length_b   1.000
_cell.length_c   1.000
_cell.angle_alpha   90.00
_cell.angle_beta   90.00
_cell.angle_gamma   90.00
#
_symmetry.space_group_name_H-M   'P 1'
#
loop_
_entity.id
_entity.type
_entity.pdbx_description
1 polymer ?
#
loop_
_entity_poly.entity_id
_entity_poly.type
_entity_poly.pdbx_seq_one_letter_code
_entity_poly.pdbx_strand_id
1 'polypeptide(L)'
;MARNGNCFLVRHTPHPRRVCHIKGLNNIPICTVNDDETPLRTLYGVSQFYPLEKDEIPLAKCSYPPSTAAPESPVRGMSPALNSVKVPPRPHSEPCRKLNECFKTSSENPLIIKKEEIKVKKSPSPPTACSTAGSCYSEAMSTKADVKENTVCIPNYLDQEIKILAKLCDIIRTDSLAEVTQWLLRASTKEKEWVSALIHSELAEIPLLTHRRRNSTVEPAAETGKPLSVKSPPMIKSPPNSPAKSKVPTGAKDGYQSTRASSQESEGNKEVAKGHTTGLSLNNDRLYKLTYSTEVFLDGGKGKLQDSVGYRVSSSVDVVLLWRNPDGDDDQLIQITVTDVKVENVNQQRGEKSIFKGKNPPKIIGKANLEALQRPVLLHLIRGKVKEFFSYPNEPVAIANLKRGLASLFQMQLSSGTTDEEDVSGNCKVTYQAHQDKVVKIKALDSCKIERSGFTTQNQVLGVSSKATSVTTYKIEDSFVVAVLAEETHAFAVNFLPTITGKIVSKQKLELKTTEAGPRLKPGKQVAAVIKAVDSKYTAIPIVGQVFQSECKGCLSLSEHWQSIRKHLEPDNLSNAEAVKNFLAFVQHLRTAKREDILQILKTEKKEVLPQLVDAVTSAQTPASLEAILDFLDFKSDSSIVLQERFLYACGFATHPDEELLRTLISKFKGSFASNDIRETVMIIIGALVRKLCQNEGCKLKSVVEAKKLILGGLEKPEKKEDTMMYLLALKNALLPEGIPLLLKYAEAGEGPISHLATTTLQRYDVPFITDEVKKTLNRIYHQNRKVHEKTVRTTAATVILKNNPSYMEVKNILLSIGELPKEMNKYMLSIIQDILRFEMPASKMIRRVLKEMATHNYDRFSKSGSSSAYTGYIERSPRAASTYSLDILYSGSGILRRSNLNILQYIGKAGLHGSQVVIEAQGLEALIAATPDEGEENLDSYAGMSAILFDVQLRPVTFFNGYSDLMSKMLSASSDPVSVVKGLILLVDHSQELQLQSGLKANIEVQGGLAIDISGAMEFSLWYRESKTRVKNRVAVVITGDVTVDSSFVKAGLETRVESEAGLEFISTVQFSQYPFLVCMQMDRAEAPFRQYETKYERLSTGRGYVSRKRKESLLAGCELPLHQENSEMCKVVFPQQPESASSGGWF
;
A
#
# COMPACT_ATOMS: atom_id res chain seq x y z
N MET A 1 26.88 -16.31 36.50
CA MET A 1 26.49 -15.04 37.16
C MET A 1 26.37 -13.96 36.10
N ALA A 2 25.58 -12.91 36.34
CA ALA A 2 25.32 -11.85 35.36
C ALA A 2 25.95 -10.52 35.79
N ARG A 3 26.32 -9.69 34.80
CA ARG A 3 26.18 -8.22 34.86
C ARG A 3 26.16 -7.66 33.45
N ASN A 4 25.14 -6.84 33.15
CA ASN A 4 25.12 -5.96 31.97
C ASN A 4 26.10 -4.80 32.19
N GLY A 5 26.55 -4.17 31.10
CA GLY A 5 27.53 -3.08 31.15
C GLY A 5 27.67 -2.25 29.89
N ASN A 6 26.61 -2.11 29.08
CA ASN A 6 26.59 -1.10 28.00
C ASN A 6 26.32 0.28 28.61
N CYS A 7 27.36 1.11 28.74
CA CYS A 7 27.21 2.54 28.97
C CYS A 7 27.99 3.30 27.89
N PHE A 8 27.27 4.01 27.02
CA PHE A 8 27.87 5.09 26.24
C PHE A 8 28.26 6.21 27.22
N LEU A 9 29.52 6.66 27.18
CA LEU A 9 29.95 7.88 27.86
C LEU A 9 30.41 8.89 26.82
N VAL A 10 29.50 9.75 26.41
CA VAL A 10 29.81 10.95 25.62
C VAL A 10 30.64 11.89 26.51
N ARG A 11 31.90 12.13 26.13
CA ARG A 11 32.75 13.17 26.75
C ARG A 11 32.84 14.38 25.84
N HIS A 12 31.86 15.27 25.92
CA HIS A 12 32.00 16.65 25.46
C HIS A 12 32.37 17.54 26.64
N THR A 13 33.67 17.69 26.88
CA THR A 13 34.21 18.69 27.81
C THR A 13 34.85 19.79 26.95
N PRO A 14 34.20 20.95 26.75
CA PRO A 14 34.74 22.01 25.91
C PRO A 14 36.05 22.56 26.51
N HIS A 15 36.99 22.92 25.63
CA HIS A 15 38.30 23.42 26.05
C HIS A 15 38.15 24.77 26.80
N PRO A 16 38.87 25.03 27.92
CA PRO A 16 38.65 26.21 28.77
C PRO A 16 38.78 27.60 28.10
N ARG A 17 39.27 27.67 26.86
CA ARG A 17 39.35 28.90 26.05
C ARG A 17 38.14 29.14 25.13
N ARG A 18 37.15 28.24 25.11
CA ARG A 18 35.91 28.37 24.31
C ARG A 18 34.66 28.71 25.13
N VAL A 19 34.81 28.82 26.45
CA VAL A 19 33.71 29.15 27.37
C VAL A 19 33.85 30.62 27.80
N CYS A 20 32.79 31.41 27.66
CA CYS A 20 32.70 32.76 28.18
C CYS A 20 31.44 32.96 29.04
N HIS A 21 31.43 33.97 29.90
CA HIS A 21 30.28 34.29 30.73
C HIS A 21 29.49 35.47 30.15
N ILE A 22 28.19 35.29 29.92
CA ILE A 22 27.24 36.39 29.71
C ILE A 22 26.44 36.64 30.98
N LYS A 23 25.82 37.82 31.12
CA LYS A 23 24.89 38.08 32.23
C LYS A 23 23.52 37.47 31.95
N GLY A 24 23.03 36.64 32.86
CA GLY A 24 21.62 36.26 32.90
C GLY A 24 20.72 37.37 33.45
N LEU A 25 19.40 37.18 33.36
CA LEU A 25 18.37 38.17 33.73
C LEU A 25 18.50 38.69 35.18
N ASN A 26 19.04 37.88 36.10
CA ASN A 26 19.27 38.26 37.51
C ASN A 26 20.73 38.72 37.78
N ASN A 27 21.46 39.22 36.78
CA ASN A 27 22.90 39.59 36.82
C ASN A 27 23.89 38.44 37.14
N ILE A 28 23.43 37.23 37.43
CA ILE A 28 24.27 36.03 37.64
C ILE A 28 24.95 35.65 36.31
N PRO A 29 26.27 35.34 36.30
CA PRO A 29 26.97 34.93 35.09
C PRO A 29 26.55 33.52 34.64
N ILE A 30 26.31 33.36 33.33
CA ILE A 30 25.93 32.11 32.67
C ILE A 30 27.02 31.75 31.66
N CYS A 31 27.51 30.50 31.71
CA CYS A 31 28.46 29.97 30.74
C CYS A 31 27.82 29.78 29.37
N THR A 32 28.48 30.27 28.32
CA THR A 32 28.17 30.00 26.91
C THR A 32 29.41 29.46 26.19
N VAL A 33 29.21 28.68 25.14
CA VAL A 33 30.29 28.16 24.29
C VAL A 33 30.16 28.81 22.93
N ASN A 34 31.25 29.38 22.43
CA ASN A 34 31.24 30.21 21.22
C ASN A 34 31.82 29.44 20.02
N ASP A 35 30.94 28.88 19.19
CA ASP A 35 31.27 28.20 17.93
C ASP A 35 30.69 29.02 16.75
N ASP A 36 31.46 30.00 16.24
CA ASP A 36 31.10 30.82 15.08
C ASP A 36 31.37 30.07 13.75
N GLU A 37 30.34 29.87 12.91
CA GLU A 37 30.51 29.34 11.55
C GLU A 37 30.27 30.37 10.43
N THR A 38 31.34 30.69 9.70
CA THR A 38 31.35 30.76 8.22
C THR A 38 32.74 30.29 7.76
N PRO A 39 32.86 29.50 6.69
CA PRO A 39 32.98 30.14 5.37
C PRO A 39 32.43 29.32 4.18
N LEU A 40 32.12 30.03 3.10
CA LEU A 40 32.13 29.45 1.75
C LEU A 40 33.53 29.58 1.13
N ARG A 41 33.90 28.55 0.33
CA ARG A 41 34.85 28.64 -0.80
C ARG A 41 36.36 28.76 -0.50
N THR A 42 37.00 27.64 -0.22
CA THR A 42 38.13 27.15 -1.06
C THR A 42 38.49 25.68 -0.76
N LEU A 43 38.35 24.80 -1.77
CA LEU A 43 39.32 23.75 -2.12
C LEU A 43 38.84 22.99 -3.37
N TYR A 44 39.53 23.20 -4.50
CA TYR A 44 39.59 22.23 -5.60
C TYR A 44 40.73 21.26 -5.26
N GLY A 45 40.50 19.94 -5.30
CA GLY A 45 41.53 18.95 -4.95
C GLY A 45 41.07 17.49 -5.12
N VAL A 46 41.45 16.89 -6.25
CA VAL A 46 41.28 15.46 -6.62
C VAL A 46 42.22 14.60 -5.72
N SER A 47 41.99 13.34 -5.32
CA SER A 47 41.28 12.20 -5.95
C SER A 47 40.81 11.09 -4.98
N GLN A 48 39.78 10.35 -5.41
CA GLN A 48 39.59 8.89 -5.34
C GLN A 48 39.99 8.05 -4.10
N PHE A 49 39.02 7.26 -3.61
CA PHE A 49 39.19 5.79 -3.47
C PHE A 49 37.84 5.09 -3.70
N TYR A 50 37.81 4.11 -4.61
CA TYR A 50 36.69 3.19 -4.82
C TYR A 50 37.12 1.77 -4.41
N PRO A 51 36.28 0.97 -3.74
CA PRO A 51 36.38 -0.48 -3.78
C PRO A 51 35.95 -0.97 -5.17
N LEU A 52 36.81 -1.73 -5.84
CA LEU A 52 36.54 -2.32 -7.15
C LEU A 52 36.10 -3.78 -6.98
N GLU A 53 34.84 -4.09 -7.27
CA GLU A 53 34.49 -5.46 -7.68
C GLU A 53 35.04 -5.68 -9.09
N LYS A 54 35.66 -6.83 -9.31
CA LYS A 54 36.24 -7.20 -10.61
C LYS A 54 36.14 -8.70 -10.79
N ASP A 55 35.47 -9.12 -11.86
CA ASP A 55 35.90 -10.23 -12.73
C ASP A 55 34.95 -10.33 -13.92
N GLU A 56 35.36 -9.75 -15.05
CA GLU A 56 35.02 -10.26 -16.39
C GLU A 56 36.08 -9.80 -17.42
N ILE A 57 36.10 -10.44 -18.59
CA ILE A 57 37.33 -10.68 -19.35
C ILE A 57 37.58 -9.62 -20.44
N PRO A 58 38.80 -9.08 -20.60
CA PRO A 58 39.11 -8.07 -21.61
C PRO A 58 39.41 -8.68 -22.99
N LEU A 59 38.87 -8.07 -24.06
CA LEU A 59 39.35 -8.29 -25.43
C LEU A 59 40.47 -7.29 -25.76
N ALA A 60 41.49 -7.73 -26.50
CA ALA A 60 42.74 -6.99 -26.65
C ALA A 60 42.74 -5.94 -27.78
N LYS A 61 43.56 -4.89 -27.61
CA LYS A 61 44.53 -4.45 -28.62
C LYS A 61 45.66 -3.59 -27.99
N CYS A 62 46.83 -3.63 -28.63
CA CYS A 62 48.10 -3.16 -28.06
C CYS A 62 48.49 -1.75 -28.53
N SER A 63 49.38 -1.09 -27.79
CA SER A 63 50.49 -0.26 -28.30
C SER A 63 51.52 0.00 -27.18
N TYR A 64 52.75 0.39 -27.54
CA TYR A 64 53.96 0.28 -26.70
C TYR A 64 54.34 1.57 -25.91
N PRO A 65 55.11 1.44 -24.81
CA PRO A 65 55.71 2.56 -24.04
C PRO A 65 57.12 2.92 -24.59
N PRO A 66 57.88 3.91 -24.03
CA PRO A 66 58.77 3.60 -22.89
C PRO A 66 59.17 4.80 -21.94
N SER A 67 59.84 4.47 -20.81
CA SER A 67 60.99 5.20 -20.18
C SER A 67 60.81 6.66 -19.63
N THR A 68 61.59 7.18 -18.66
CA THR A 68 62.69 6.64 -17.80
C THR A 68 62.93 7.50 -16.52
N ALA A 69 63.69 6.92 -15.58
CA ALA A 69 64.62 7.56 -14.62
C ALA A 69 64.12 8.09 -13.25
N ALA A 70 65.04 8.02 -12.28
CA ALA A 70 65.00 8.51 -10.89
C ALA A 70 66.20 9.50 -10.69
N PRO A 71 66.90 9.70 -9.53
CA PRO A 71 67.04 8.97 -8.25
C PRO A 71 66.39 9.77 -7.08
N GLU A 72 66.74 9.81 -5.78
CA GLU A 72 67.88 9.37 -4.92
C GLU A 72 67.40 8.82 -3.54
N SER A 73 68.28 8.79 -2.53
CA SER A 73 68.06 8.38 -1.12
C SER A 73 68.99 9.17 -0.19
N PRO A 74 68.72 9.28 1.14
CA PRO A 74 69.40 8.37 2.10
C PRO A 74 68.55 7.97 3.35
N VAL A 75 68.46 6.70 3.78
CA VAL A 75 69.33 5.88 4.68
C VAL A 75 69.04 5.95 6.21
N ARG A 76 68.62 4.80 6.80
CA ARG A 76 68.55 4.40 8.25
C ARG A 76 67.69 5.28 9.20
N GLY A 77 67.00 4.77 10.24
CA GLY A 77 66.78 3.43 10.85
C GLY A 77 65.80 3.61 12.06
N MET A 78 65.54 2.69 13.00
CA MET A 78 65.85 1.26 13.25
C MET A 78 64.89 0.74 14.38
N SER A 79 64.64 -0.58 14.52
CA SER A 79 63.65 -1.15 15.49
C SER A 79 64.22 -2.21 16.46
N PRO A 80 63.68 -2.30 17.70
CA PRO A 80 63.26 -3.57 18.36
C PRO A 80 61.90 -3.41 19.14
N ALA A 81 61.12 -4.41 19.60
CA ALA A 81 61.27 -5.82 20.03
C ALA A 81 61.67 -6.00 21.53
N LEU A 82 61.08 -6.89 22.38
CA LEU A 82 59.98 -7.88 22.22
C LEU A 82 59.27 -8.25 23.58
N ASN A 83 58.25 -9.12 23.53
CA ASN A 83 57.41 -9.76 24.58
C ASN A 83 58.07 -10.21 25.93
N SER A 84 57.32 -10.19 27.07
CA SER A 84 56.80 -11.42 27.76
C SER A 84 56.16 -11.26 29.20
N VAL A 85 54.89 -11.65 29.37
CA VAL A 85 54.29 -12.62 30.36
C VAL A 85 54.51 -12.57 31.92
N LYS A 86 53.40 -12.80 32.69
CA LYS A 86 53.20 -13.29 34.12
C LYS A 86 52.98 -12.32 35.33
N VAL A 87 51.69 -12.10 35.71
CA VAL A 87 50.94 -12.51 36.96
C VAL A 87 51.77 -12.83 38.23
N PRO A 88 51.41 -12.44 39.50
CA PRO A 88 50.08 -12.23 40.18
C PRO A 88 49.98 -10.81 40.88
N PRO A 89 49.38 -10.49 42.09
CA PRO A 89 48.52 -11.18 43.09
C PRO A 89 47.30 -10.35 43.64
N ARG A 90 46.97 -10.42 44.95
CA ARG A 90 45.83 -9.80 45.72
C ARG A 90 46.17 -9.76 47.24
N PRO A 91 45.52 -8.97 48.13
CA PRO A 91 44.68 -9.59 49.20
C PRO A 91 43.55 -8.72 49.87
N HIS A 92 42.79 -9.34 50.79
CA HIS A 92 41.90 -8.81 51.87
C HIS A 92 40.56 -8.07 51.52
N SER A 93 39.56 -8.02 52.44
CA SER A 93 38.78 -9.13 53.06
C SER A 93 37.46 -8.63 53.72
N GLU A 94 36.54 -9.56 54.01
CA GLU A 94 35.15 -9.39 54.51
C GLU A 94 35.03 -8.92 55.99
N PRO A 95 33.85 -8.41 56.46
CA PRO A 95 32.77 -9.30 56.98
C PRO A 95 31.30 -8.83 56.74
N CYS A 96 30.31 -9.58 57.26
CA CYS A 96 28.89 -9.60 56.88
C CYS A 96 27.91 -9.85 58.06
N ARG A 97 26.64 -9.36 57.99
CA ARG A 97 25.38 -9.88 58.68
C ARG A 97 24.12 -9.04 58.30
N LYS A 98 23.00 -9.64 57.86
CA LYS A 98 21.73 -10.08 58.56
C LYS A 98 20.78 -8.92 58.99
N LEU A 99 19.43 -8.99 58.99
CA LEU A 99 18.36 -9.96 58.58
C LEU A 99 17.35 -9.23 57.62
N ASN A 100 16.40 -9.80 56.85
CA ASN A 100 15.51 -10.99 56.84
C ASN A 100 14.08 -10.77 57.41
N GLU A 101 13.06 -11.30 56.68
CA GLU A 101 11.60 -11.39 57.01
C GLU A 101 10.77 -10.07 57.03
N CYS A 102 9.44 -10.06 56.83
CA CYS A 102 8.45 -11.16 56.68
C CYS A 102 7.31 -10.89 55.64
N PHE A 103 6.38 -11.83 55.49
CA PHE A 103 5.26 -11.87 54.53
C PHE A 103 4.02 -11.06 54.96
N LYS A 104 3.17 -10.62 54.00
CA LYS A 104 1.83 -11.24 53.71
C LYS A 104 1.03 -10.55 52.59
N THR A 105 0.03 -11.28 52.10
CA THR A 105 -0.99 -10.90 51.11
C THR A 105 -2.30 -10.47 51.77
N SER A 106 -3.07 -9.60 51.12
CA SER A 106 -4.53 -9.55 51.27
C SER A 106 -5.22 -9.17 49.95
N SER A 107 -6.37 -9.77 49.71
CA SER A 107 -7.35 -9.40 48.69
C SER A 107 -8.43 -8.52 49.29
N GLU A 108 -9.05 -7.64 48.49
CA GLU A 108 -10.51 -7.66 48.22
C GLU A 108 -10.98 -6.43 47.42
N ASN A 109 -11.97 -6.66 46.54
CA ASN A 109 -12.91 -5.65 46.02
C ASN A 109 -14.13 -5.68 46.96
N PRO A 110 -14.84 -4.57 47.23
CA PRO A 110 -15.64 -3.94 46.17
C PRO A 110 -15.88 -2.41 46.33
N LEU A 111 -16.66 -1.82 45.42
CA LEU A 111 -17.95 -1.19 45.78
C LEU A 111 -18.82 -0.91 44.54
N ILE A 112 -20.15 -0.86 44.74
CA ILE A 112 -21.16 -0.65 43.70
C ILE A 112 -22.15 0.45 44.14
N ILE A 113 -22.51 1.30 43.18
CA ILE A 113 -23.70 2.16 43.04
C ILE A 113 -24.69 2.21 44.24
N LYS A 114 -25.01 3.42 44.70
CA LYS A 114 -26.37 3.79 45.15
C LYS A 114 -26.68 5.29 44.99
N LYS A 115 -27.95 5.61 44.75
CA LYS A 115 -28.56 6.97 44.71
C LYS A 115 -28.95 7.43 46.11
N GLU A 116 -29.18 8.74 46.31
CA GLU A 116 -30.51 9.23 46.78
C GLU A 116 -30.73 10.75 46.60
N GLU A 117 -31.97 11.20 46.84
CA GLU A 117 -32.64 12.41 46.32
C GLU A 117 -33.67 12.94 47.36
N ILE A 118 -34.13 14.21 47.48
CA ILE A 118 -33.91 15.55 46.87
C ILE A 118 -34.58 16.61 47.79
N LYS A 119 -34.13 17.90 47.87
CA LYS A 119 -34.99 19.03 48.37
C LYS A 119 -34.55 20.48 48.02
N VAL A 120 -35.47 21.43 48.23
CA VAL A 120 -35.66 22.70 47.48
C VAL A 120 -36.08 23.87 48.40
N LYS A 121 -35.71 25.16 48.10
CA LYS A 121 -36.65 26.34 48.12
C LYS A 121 -36.07 27.76 47.80
N LYS A 122 -36.77 28.42 46.85
CA LYS A 122 -37.22 29.84 46.77
C LYS A 122 -36.28 31.04 46.48
N SER A 123 -36.87 31.99 45.74
CA SER A 123 -36.46 33.38 45.42
C SER A 123 -37.23 34.42 46.26
N PRO A 124 -36.90 35.73 46.13
CA PRO A 124 -37.83 36.67 45.45
C PRO A 124 -37.14 37.74 44.57
N SER A 125 -37.89 38.73 44.09
CA SER A 125 -37.50 39.76 43.09
C SER A 125 -37.64 41.24 43.61
N PRO A 126 -37.92 42.30 42.82
CA PRO A 126 -36.98 43.41 42.57
C PRO A 126 -37.44 44.79 43.10
N PRO A 127 -36.70 45.89 42.81
CA PRO A 127 -37.31 47.21 42.65
C PRO A 127 -36.88 48.00 41.39
N THR A 128 -37.51 49.16 41.21
CA THR A 128 -37.77 49.89 39.95
C THR A 128 -36.78 51.03 39.61
N ALA A 129 -36.94 51.60 38.40
CA ALA A 129 -36.13 52.66 37.80
C ALA A 129 -36.31 54.09 38.39
N CYS A 130 -35.40 55.00 38.00
CA CYS A 130 -35.66 56.44 37.88
C CYS A 130 -34.72 57.13 36.86
N SER A 131 -35.12 58.31 36.37
CA SER A 131 -34.42 59.08 35.31
C SER A 131 -34.05 60.48 35.79
N THR A 132 -32.97 61.11 35.29
CA THR A 132 -32.90 62.57 35.01
C THR A 132 -31.66 62.98 34.19
N ALA A 133 -31.65 64.23 33.70
CA ALA A 133 -30.78 64.74 32.63
C ALA A 133 -29.72 65.77 33.07
N GLY A 134 -28.85 66.16 32.13
CA GLY A 134 -27.88 67.30 32.20
C GLY A 134 -26.64 67.00 31.34
N SER A 135 -26.42 67.60 30.16
CA SER A 135 -25.91 68.97 29.89
C SER A 135 -24.47 69.18 30.43
N CYS A 136 -23.47 69.64 29.66
CA CYS A 136 -23.50 70.74 28.67
C CYS A 136 -22.54 70.56 27.46
N TYR A 137 -22.61 71.53 26.54
CA TYR A 137 -21.78 71.70 25.34
C TYR A 137 -20.31 72.11 25.61
N SER A 138 -19.44 71.87 24.63
CA SER A 138 -18.59 72.94 24.08
C SER A 138 -18.27 72.67 22.59
N GLU A 139 -18.35 73.70 21.75
CA GLU A 139 -17.98 73.65 20.33
C GLU A 139 -16.67 74.40 20.08
N ALA A 140 -15.89 73.95 19.09
CA ALA A 140 -14.87 74.76 18.44
C ALA A 140 -14.69 74.29 16.98
N MET A 141 -15.06 75.12 16.01
CA MET A 141 -14.91 74.80 14.58
C MET A 141 -13.49 75.09 14.06
N SER A 142 -13.02 74.24 13.14
CA SER A 142 -12.07 74.60 12.08
C SER A 142 -12.58 74.04 10.75
N THR A 143 -12.17 74.60 9.61
CA THR A 143 -12.96 74.51 8.36
C THR A 143 -12.23 73.94 7.15
N LYS A 144 -12.94 73.04 6.43
CA LYS A 144 -12.69 72.54 5.06
C LYS A 144 -11.44 71.65 4.88
N ALA A 145 -11.41 70.68 3.97
CA ALA A 145 -12.23 70.52 2.76
C ALA A 145 -12.71 69.06 2.51
N ASP A 146 -13.69 68.91 1.61
CA ASP A 146 -14.28 67.63 1.22
C ASP A 146 -13.33 66.66 0.49
N VAL A 147 -13.35 65.40 0.90
CA VAL A 147 -13.18 64.24 0.01
C VAL A 147 -14.32 63.26 0.32
N LYS A 148 -15.11 62.90 -0.69
CA LYS A 148 -16.21 61.94 -0.53
C LYS A 148 -15.68 60.50 -0.50
N GLU A 149 -15.50 59.95 0.69
CA GLU A 149 -15.57 58.50 0.87
C GLU A 149 -17.05 58.09 0.97
N ASN A 150 -17.50 57.26 0.03
CA ASN A 150 -18.80 56.60 0.11
C ASN A 150 -18.69 55.42 1.10
N THR A 151 -18.69 55.71 2.41
CA THR A 151 -18.80 54.69 3.44
C THR A 151 -20.19 54.05 3.37
N VAL A 152 -20.29 52.93 2.64
CA VAL A 152 -21.51 52.13 2.58
C VAL A 152 -21.78 51.58 3.98
N CYS A 153 -22.76 52.16 4.67
CA CYS A 153 -23.16 51.70 5.99
C CYS A 153 -23.79 50.31 5.85
N ILE A 154 -23.08 49.29 6.33
CA ILE A 154 -23.58 47.91 6.36
C ILE A 154 -24.78 47.87 7.33
N PRO A 155 -25.97 47.41 6.92
CA PRO A 155 -27.11 47.29 7.82
C PRO A 155 -26.77 46.40 9.01
N ASN A 156 -27.06 46.88 10.22
CA ASN A 156 -26.71 46.16 11.43
C ASN A 156 -27.60 44.92 11.60
N TYR A 157 -27.08 43.75 11.24
CA TYR A 157 -27.78 42.46 11.25
C TYR A 157 -28.44 42.13 12.60
N LEU A 158 -27.87 42.61 13.72
CA LEU A 158 -28.46 42.56 15.06
C LEU A 158 -29.90 43.10 15.12
N ASP A 159 -30.23 44.19 14.40
CA ASP A 159 -31.60 44.75 14.38
C ASP A 159 -32.59 43.86 13.62
N GLN A 160 -32.12 42.99 12.73
CA GLN A 160 -32.97 41.99 12.06
C GLN A 160 -33.13 40.75 12.94
N GLU A 161 -32.06 40.24 13.55
CA GLU A 161 -32.15 39.10 14.48
C GLU A 161 -32.99 39.42 15.72
N ILE A 162 -32.84 40.61 16.31
CA ILE A 162 -33.65 41.05 17.46
C ILE A 162 -35.14 41.13 17.08
N LYS A 163 -35.48 41.58 15.87
CA LYS A 163 -36.87 41.59 15.37
C LYS A 163 -37.41 40.19 15.11
N ILE A 164 -36.62 39.30 14.51
CA ILE A 164 -36.99 37.89 14.27
C ILE A 164 -37.21 37.16 15.60
N LEU A 165 -36.31 37.35 16.57
CA LEU A 165 -36.38 36.70 17.88
C LEU A 165 -37.57 37.23 18.70
N ALA A 166 -37.78 38.55 18.72
CA ALA A 166 -38.96 39.15 19.34
C ALA A 166 -40.27 38.64 18.69
N LYS A 167 -40.30 38.45 17.36
CA LYS A 167 -41.47 37.90 16.66
C LYS A 167 -41.68 36.41 16.92
N LEU A 168 -40.63 35.61 17.10
CA LEU A 168 -40.76 34.23 17.59
C LEU A 168 -41.34 34.21 19.01
N CYS A 169 -40.87 35.08 19.90
CA CYS A 169 -41.43 35.26 21.25
C CYS A 169 -42.92 35.68 21.21
N ASP A 170 -43.31 36.63 20.35
CA ASP A 170 -44.71 37.05 20.16
C ASP A 170 -45.60 35.88 19.68
N ILE A 171 -45.15 35.14 18.65
CA ILE A 171 -45.91 34.07 17.98
C ILE A 171 -46.09 32.86 18.90
N ILE A 172 -45.03 32.44 19.60
CA ILE A 172 -45.04 31.29 20.52
C ILE A 172 -45.63 31.72 21.90
N ARG A 173 -45.70 33.03 22.17
CA ARG A 173 -46.12 33.67 23.43
C ARG A 173 -45.23 33.31 24.62
N THR A 174 -43.91 33.30 24.41
CA THR A 174 -42.91 33.01 25.44
C THR A 174 -41.82 34.08 25.48
N ASP A 175 -41.57 34.66 26.64
CA ASP A 175 -40.38 35.48 26.94
C ASP A 175 -39.13 34.60 27.20
N SER A 176 -39.33 33.32 27.48
CA SER A 176 -38.28 32.33 27.68
C SER A 176 -37.66 31.85 26.36
N LEU A 177 -36.43 32.28 26.09
CA LEU A 177 -35.60 31.78 24.97
C LEU A 177 -35.40 30.25 25.01
N ALA A 178 -35.38 29.65 26.20
CA ALA A 178 -35.28 28.21 26.37
C ALA A 178 -36.53 27.48 25.84
N GLU A 179 -37.72 28.08 25.97
CA GLU A 179 -38.97 27.52 25.45
C GLU A 179 -39.08 27.71 23.93
N VAL A 180 -38.63 28.82 23.37
CA VAL A 180 -38.47 29.01 21.91
C VAL A 180 -37.53 27.92 21.35
N THR A 181 -36.41 27.66 22.02
CA THR A 181 -35.45 26.62 21.62
C THR A 181 -36.08 25.21 21.72
N GLN A 182 -36.84 24.94 22.79
CA GLN A 182 -37.53 23.66 22.97
C GLN A 182 -38.69 23.46 21.98
N TRP A 183 -39.35 24.53 21.53
CA TRP A 183 -40.33 24.51 20.45
C TRP A 183 -39.65 24.22 19.10
N LEU A 184 -38.54 24.89 18.77
CA LEU A 184 -37.75 24.61 17.56
C LEU A 184 -37.26 23.16 17.50
N LEU A 185 -36.95 22.53 18.63
CA LEU A 185 -36.57 21.12 18.71
C LEU A 185 -37.75 20.12 18.59
N ARG A 186 -39.01 20.59 18.67
CA ARG A 186 -40.21 19.70 18.70
C ARG A 186 -41.23 19.95 17.59
N ALA A 187 -41.34 21.16 17.06
CA ALA A 187 -42.31 21.50 16.02
C ALA A 187 -42.01 20.78 14.69
N SER A 188 -43.06 20.42 13.96
CA SER A 188 -42.94 19.78 12.64
C SER A 188 -42.44 20.75 11.57
N THR A 189 -41.96 20.22 10.45
CA THR A 189 -41.49 21.03 9.31
C THR A 189 -42.56 22.00 8.79
N LYS A 190 -43.81 21.56 8.69
CA LYS A 190 -44.93 22.42 8.23
C LYS A 190 -45.23 23.58 9.17
N GLU A 191 -45.11 23.38 10.49
CA GLU A 191 -45.30 24.44 11.47
C GLU A 191 -44.15 25.47 11.40
N LYS A 192 -42.91 24.99 11.23
CA LYS A 192 -41.72 25.85 11.04
C LYS A 192 -41.79 26.64 9.74
N GLU A 193 -42.19 26.02 8.63
CA GLU A 193 -42.42 26.67 7.33
C GLU A 193 -43.51 27.75 7.44
N TRP A 194 -44.62 27.47 8.13
CA TRP A 194 -45.71 28.43 8.29
C TRP A 194 -45.33 29.62 9.17
N VAL A 195 -44.65 29.39 10.30
CA VAL A 195 -44.15 30.46 11.18
C VAL A 195 -43.07 31.29 10.48
N SER A 196 -42.17 30.66 9.72
CA SER A 196 -41.17 31.35 8.89
C SER A 196 -41.84 32.25 7.84
N ALA A 197 -42.81 31.73 7.09
CA ALA A 197 -43.56 32.51 6.10
C ALA A 197 -44.30 33.70 6.72
N LEU A 198 -44.87 33.54 7.93
CA LEU A 198 -45.52 34.62 8.67
C LEU A 198 -44.51 35.72 9.03
N ILE A 199 -43.38 35.37 9.64
CA ILE A 199 -42.30 36.29 10.01
C ILE A 199 -41.76 37.04 8.79
N HIS A 200 -41.51 36.34 7.67
CA HIS A 200 -41.05 36.97 6.43
C HIS A 200 -42.11 37.90 5.80
N SER A 201 -43.40 37.61 5.93
CA SER A 201 -44.46 38.50 5.44
C SER A 201 -44.55 39.82 6.22
N GLU A 202 -44.31 39.77 7.53
CA GLU A 202 -44.44 40.92 8.43
C GLU A 202 -43.17 41.80 8.42
N LEU A 203 -41.99 41.20 8.22
CA LEU A 203 -40.72 41.93 8.04
C LEU A 203 -40.57 42.65 6.69
N ALA A 204 -41.46 42.39 5.73
CA ALA A 204 -41.40 42.95 4.38
C ALA A 204 -42.28 44.19 4.15
N GLU A 205 -43.10 44.60 5.14
CA GLU A 205 -44.06 45.71 5.06
C GLU A 205 -45.02 45.69 3.84
N ILE A 206 -45.41 44.50 3.36
CA ILE A 206 -46.34 44.34 2.23
C ILE A 206 -47.80 44.23 2.70
N PRO A 207 -48.71 45.16 2.32
CA PRO A 207 -50.11 45.14 2.77
C PRO A 207 -50.95 44.10 1.99
N LEU A 208 -51.06 42.88 2.50
CA LEU A 208 -51.90 41.82 1.92
C LEU A 208 -53.40 42.01 2.21
N LEU A 209 -54.04 42.94 1.50
CA LEU A 209 -55.51 43.06 1.44
C LEU A 209 -56.07 43.14 0.01
N THR A 210 -56.06 42.00 -0.71
CA THR A 210 -57.11 41.72 -1.71
C THR A 210 -57.26 40.22 -2.00
N HIS A 211 -58.09 39.52 -1.23
CA HIS A 211 -58.65 38.23 -1.67
C HIS A 211 -60.10 38.06 -1.19
N ARG A 212 -61.10 38.35 -2.05
CA ARG A 212 -62.50 38.07 -1.72
C ARG A 212 -63.41 37.79 -2.93
N ARG A 213 -63.36 36.54 -3.40
CA ARG A 213 -64.52 35.64 -3.62
C ARG A 213 -63.94 34.22 -3.76
N ARG A 214 -64.34 33.27 -2.91
CA ARG A 214 -65.54 32.40 -3.00
C ARG A 214 -65.45 31.43 -4.21
N ASN A 215 -65.66 30.12 -4.06
CA ASN A 215 -66.35 29.43 -2.96
C ASN A 215 -65.99 27.93 -2.82
N SER A 216 -66.17 27.42 -1.59
CA SER A 216 -66.57 26.05 -1.19
C SER A 216 -65.90 24.80 -1.78
N THR A 217 -65.23 24.07 -0.88
CA THR A 217 -65.00 22.61 -0.84
C THR A 217 -66.27 21.76 -1.00
N VAL A 218 -66.17 20.61 -1.71
CA VAL A 218 -66.93 19.36 -1.45
C VAL A 218 -66.05 18.15 -1.88
N GLU A 219 -65.96 17.12 -1.04
CA GLU A 219 -65.44 15.76 -1.30
C GLU A 219 -66.64 14.76 -1.39
N PRO A 220 -66.53 13.46 -1.81
CA PRO A 220 -65.36 12.57 -1.77
C PRO A 220 -65.21 11.53 -2.94
N ALA A 221 -64.23 10.61 -2.78
CA ALA A 221 -64.22 9.16 -3.11
C ALA A 221 -64.54 8.60 -4.53
N ALA A 222 -63.49 8.02 -5.14
CA ALA A 222 -63.35 6.63 -5.64
C ALA A 222 -64.31 5.95 -6.66
N GLU A 223 -63.65 5.35 -7.68
CA GLU A 223 -63.82 3.97 -8.23
C GLU A 223 -64.60 3.66 -9.56
N THR A 224 -63.98 2.77 -10.34
CA THR A 224 -64.48 1.96 -11.50
C THR A 224 -64.79 2.65 -12.86
N GLY A 225 -64.57 1.91 -13.99
CA GLY A 225 -65.09 2.28 -15.32
C GLY A 225 -64.19 1.99 -16.55
N LYS A 226 -64.56 1.01 -17.38
CA LYS A 226 -64.07 0.65 -18.75
C LYS A 226 -65.26 0.00 -19.50
N PRO A 227 -65.25 -0.30 -20.84
CA PRO A 227 -64.42 0.15 -21.97
C PRO A 227 -65.19 0.40 -23.33
N LEU A 228 -64.47 0.65 -24.44
CA LEU A 228 -64.87 0.48 -25.88
C LEU A 228 -65.93 1.47 -26.47
N SER A 229 -66.08 1.69 -27.81
CA SER A 229 -65.66 0.93 -29.02
C SER A 229 -65.52 1.77 -30.34
N VAL A 230 -64.67 1.31 -31.30
CA VAL A 230 -64.85 1.17 -32.80
C VAL A 230 -65.17 2.43 -33.68
N LYS A 231 -64.79 2.66 -34.97
CA LYS A 231 -64.04 2.06 -36.16
C LYS A 231 -63.27 3.25 -36.87
N SER A 232 -62.43 3.22 -37.94
CA SER A 232 -62.20 2.48 -39.23
C SER A 232 -63.21 2.76 -40.37
N PRO A 233 -62.90 2.67 -41.71
CA PRO A 233 -61.73 2.12 -42.46
C PRO A 233 -61.27 3.06 -43.65
N PRO A 234 -60.69 2.65 -44.84
CA PRO A 234 -60.18 1.37 -45.41
C PRO A 234 -58.74 1.50 -46.02
N MET A 235 -58.34 0.91 -47.18
CA MET A 235 -57.92 -0.49 -47.49
C MET A 235 -56.86 -0.54 -48.62
N ILE A 236 -56.04 -1.60 -48.72
CA ILE A 236 -55.77 -2.49 -49.90
C ILE A 236 -54.66 -3.54 -49.57
N LYS A 237 -54.52 -4.63 -50.36
CA LYS A 237 -53.74 -5.89 -50.11
C LYS A 237 -52.74 -6.15 -51.29
N SER A 238 -51.76 -7.07 -51.29
CA SER A 238 -51.86 -8.56 -51.20
C SER A 238 -50.47 -9.29 -51.13
N PRO A 239 -50.40 -10.62 -50.85
CA PRO A 239 -49.16 -11.44 -50.68
C PRO A 239 -49.09 -12.58 -51.74
N PRO A 240 -48.63 -13.86 -51.52
CA PRO A 240 -47.63 -14.50 -50.61
C PRO A 240 -46.62 -15.45 -51.36
N ASN A 241 -45.71 -16.18 -50.67
CA ASN A 241 -45.52 -17.66 -50.78
C ASN A 241 -44.21 -18.28 -50.20
N SER A 242 -44.30 -19.60 -49.94
CA SER A 242 -43.23 -20.63 -49.89
C SER A 242 -43.77 -21.91 -50.61
N PRO A 243 -43.13 -23.11 -50.76
CA PRO A 243 -41.87 -23.62 -50.18
C PRO A 243 -40.98 -24.56 -51.08
N ALA A 244 -39.91 -25.13 -50.47
CA ALA A 244 -39.42 -26.53 -50.61
C ALA A 244 -38.37 -27.02 -51.68
N LYS A 245 -37.61 -28.07 -51.25
CA LYS A 245 -36.93 -29.19 -51.97
C LYS A 245 -35.45 -29.14 -52.50
N SER A 246 -34.57 -29.81 -51.74
CA SER A 246 -33.84 -31.08 -52.08
C SER A 246 -32.44 -31.17 -52.76
N LYS A 247 -31.58 -32.04 -52.15
CA LYS A 247 -30.58 -33.01 -52.72
C LYS A 247 -29.22 -32.56 -53.34
N VAL A 248 -28.13 -32.71 -52.56
CA VAL A 248 -27.03 -33.75 -52.65
C VAL A 248 -26.90 -34.48 -54.03
N PRO A 249 -25.70 -34.59 -54.69
CA PRO A 249 -24.54 -35.34 -54.18
C PRO A 249 -23.09 -34.89 -54.57
N THR A 250 -22.14 -35.77 -54.25
CA THR A 250 -20.65 -35.74 -54.31
C THR A 250 -19.96 -35.53 -55.67
N GLY A 251 -18.72 -35.01 -55.62
CA GLY A 251 -17.67 -35.10 -56.66
C GLY A 251 -16.26 -34.97 -56.04
N ALA A 252 -15.18 -35.37 -56.73
CA ALA A 252 -13.85 -35.51 -56.13
C ALA A 252 -12.65 -35.27 -57.09
N LYS A 253 -11.45 -35.14 -56.48
CA LYS A 253 -10.07 -35.27 -57.01
C LYS A 253 -9.37 -34.08 -57.71
N ASP A 254 -8.14 -33.87 -57.23
CA ASP A 254 -6.85 -33.60 -57.90
C ASP A 254 -6.65 -32.42 -58.87
N GLY A 255 -5.60 -31.62 -58.59
CA GLY A 255 -4.57 -31.33 -59.61
C GLY A 255 -4.06 -29.88 -59.75
N TYR A 256 -2.73 -29.72 -59.58
CA TYR A 256 -1.85 -28.72 -60.25
C TYR A 256 -2.08 -27.19 -60.00
N GLN A 257 -1.12 -26.27 -60.22
CA GLN A 257 0.34 -26.26 -59.99
C GLN A 257 0.89 -24.81 -60.15
N SER A 258 1.88 -24.41 -59.36
CA SER A 258 2.84 -23.31 -59.69
C SER A 258 4.06 -23.41 -58.75
N THR A 259 5.24 -23.89 -59.14
CA THR A 259 6.29 -23.23 -59.96
C THR A 259 6.68 -21.86 -59.38
N ARG A 260 7.79 -21.62 -58.64
CA ARG A 260 9.20 -22.11 -58.58
C ARG A 260 10.20 -21.24 -59.38
N ALA A 261 10.91 -20.39 -58.65
CA ALA A 261 12.30 -19.92 -58.88
C ALA A 261 12.85 -19.51 -57.50
N SER A 262 13.95 -20.02 -56.92
CA SER A 262 15.36 -20.11 -57.36
C SER A 262 16.05 -18.73 -57.48
N SER A 263 17.23 -18.45 -56.92
CA SER A 263 18.03 -18.96 -55.77
C SER A 263 19.44 -18.40 -55.92
N GLN A 264 20.10 -17.93 -54.85
CA GLN A 264 21.57 -17.86 -54.83
C GLN A 264 22.14 -17.84 -53.41
N GLU A 265 23.42 -18.16 -53.27
CA GLU A 265 24.03 -18.64 -52.02
C GLU A 265 24.41 -17.54 -51.00
N SER A 266 24.51 -17.96 -49.74
CA SER A 266 25.42 -17.39 -48.75
C SER A 266 26.13 -18.53 -47.99
N GLU A 267 27.37 -18.26 -47.57
CA GLU A 267 28.38 -19.30 -47.31
C GLU A 267 28.10 -20.19 -46.09
N GLY A 268 28.64 -21.42 -46.13
CA GLY A 268 28.38 -22.44 -45.13
C GLY A 268 29.03 -22.18 -43.77
N ASN A 269 28.23 -21.80 -42.78
CA ASN A 269 28.57 -22.09 -41.39
C ASN A 269 28.46 -23.60 -41.15
N LYS A 270 29.55 -24.22 -40.68
CA LYS A 270 29.53 -25.63 -40.26
C LYS A 270 28.52 -25.81 -39.13
N GLU A 271 27.58 -26.74 -39.29
CA GLU A 271 26.85 -27.26 -38.13
C GLU A 271 27.86 -27.88 -37.17
N VAL A 272 28.06 -27.24 -36.01
CA VAL A 272 28.79 -27.85 -34.91
C VAL A 272 27.91 -29.00 -34.42
N ALA A 273 28.30 -30.23 -34.78
CA ALA A 273 27.57 -31.42 -34.40
C ALA A 273 27.27 -31.41 -32.90
N LYS A 274 26.01 -31.72 -32.54
CA LYS A 274 25.57 -31.82 -31.14
C LYS A 274 26.35 -32.94 -30.45
N GLY A 275 27.47 -32.59 -29.81
CA GLY A 275 28.36 -33.53 -29.15
C GLY A 275 27.59 -34.40 -28.17
N HIS A 276 27.75 -35.72 -28.30
CA HIS A 276 27.02 -36.69 -27.49
C HIS A 276 27.32 -36.46 -26.00
N THR A 277 26.30 -36.04 -25.25
CA THR A 277 26.43 -35.80 -23.81
C THR A 277 26.51 -37.12 -23.07
N THR A 278 27.54 -37.30 -22.26
CA THR A 278 27.62 -38.38 -21.27
C THR A 278 27.51 -37.81 -19.86
N GLY A 279 27.04 -38.64 -18.93
CA GLY A 279 26.90 -38.30 -17.52
C GLY A 279 27.52 -39.36 -16.61
N LEU A 280 26.80 -39.72 -15.55
CA LEU A 280 27.32 -40.54 -14.46
C LEU A 280 27.31 -42.03 -14.83
N SER A 281 28.47 -42.58 -15.20
CA SER A 281 28.64 -43.99 -15.59
C SER A 281 29.06 -44.87 -14.41
N LEU A 282 28.24 -45.87 -14.06
CA LEU A 282 28.58 -46.86 -13.04
C LEU A 282 29.28 -48.10 -13.63
N ASN A 283 30.20 -48.69 -12.86
CA ASN A 283 30.84 -49.96 -13.19
C ASN A 283 29.89 -51.14 -12.93
N ASN A 284 30.02 -52.18 -13.75
CA ASN A 284 29.26 -53.44 -13.60
C ASN A 284 29.64 -54.14 -12.28
N ASP A 285 28.69 -54.88 -11.71
CA ASP A 285 28.88 -55.75 -10.54
C ASP A 285 29.58 -55.04 -9.34
N ARG A 286 29.34 -53.72 -9.19
CA ARG A 286 29.84 -52.87 -8.11
C ARG A 286 28.70 -52.29 -7.28
N LEU A 287 28.92 -52.25 -5.97
CA LEU A 287 28.11 -51.51 -5.00
C LEU A 287 28.86 -50.24 -4.62
N TYR A 288 28.28 -49.07 -4.87
CA TYR A 288 28.83 -47.78 -4.47
C TYR A 288 28.22 -47.38 -3.12
N LYS A 289 29.07 -47.21 -2.10
CA LYS A 289 28.65 -46.72 -0.77
C LYS A 289 28.96 -45.24 -0.64
N LEU A 290 27.91 -44.44 -0.51
CA LEU A 290 27.99 -43.00 -0.35
C LEU A 290 27.43 -42.57 1.00
N THR A 291 27.87 -41.41 1.49
CA THR A 291 27.17 -40.68 2.56
C THR A 291 26.42 -39.51 1.96
N TYR A 292 25.13 -39.40 2.26
CA TYR A 292 24.30 -38.26 1.91
C TYR A 292 23.98 -37.43 3.16
N SER A 293 23.95 -36.12 3.00
CA SER A 293 23.32 -35.22 3.96
C SER A 293 22.67 -34.05 3.24
N THR A 294 21.51 -33.64 3.73
CA THR A 294 20.89 -32.37 3.36
C THR A 294 20.53 -31.59 4.62
N GLU A 295 20.71 -30.28 4.57
CA GLU A 295 20.43 -29.38 5.69
C GLU A 295 19.83 -28.08 5.21
N VAL A 296 18.95 -27.52 6.02
CA VAL A 296 18.30 -26.23 5.74
C VAL A 296 18.49 -25.26 6.89
N PHE A 297 18.72 -23.99 6.56
CA PHE A 297 18.92 -22.88 7.48
C PHE A 297 17.94 -21.74 7.16
N LEU A 298 17.34 -21.16 8.20
CA LEU A 298 16.52 -19.95 8.11
C LEU A 298 17.12 -18.84 8.98
N ASP A 299 17.36 -17.67 8.38
CA ASP A 299 17.87 -16.49 9.07
C ASP A 299 17.29 -15.17 8.52
N GLY A 300 17.28 -14.13 9.36
CA GLY A 300 16.79 -12.77 9.03
C GLY A 300 17.78 -11.93 8.22
N GLY A 301 18.46 -12.54 7.23
CA GLY A 301 19.36 -11.91 6.26
C GLY A 301 20.66 -11.27 6.78
N LYS A 302 20.79 -11.01 8.08
CA LYS A 302 21.93 -10.31 8.71
C LYS A 302 22.49 -11.02 9.96
N GLY A 303 22.02 -12.23 10.26
CA GLY A 303 22.50 -13.01 11.40
C GLY A 303 23.83 -13.70 11.15
N LYS A 304 24.50 -14.12 12.23
CA LYS A 304 25.48 -15.20 12.15
C LYS A 304 24.72 -16.52 12.03
N LEU A 305 25.21 -17.47 11.23
CA LEU A 305 24.69 -18.84 11.13
C LEU A 305 24.55 -19.59 12.49
N GLN A 306 25.17 -19.07 13.55
CA GLN A 306 25.05 -19.57 14.92
C GLN A 306 23.69 -19.26 15.58
N ASP A 307 22.86 -18.36 15.01
CA ASP A 307 21.51 -18.01 15.52
C ASP A 307 20.38 -18.42 14.55
N SER A 308 20.67 -19.15 13.46
CA SER A 308 19.63 -19.68 12.58
C SER A 308 18.83 -20.82 13.24
N VAL A 309 17.63 -21.08 12.70
CA VAL A 309 16.87 -22.32 12.93
C VAL A 309 16.92 -23.22 11.71
N GLY A 310 16.73 -24.52 11.93
CA GLY A 310 16.78 -25.51 10.86
C GLY A 310 17.08 -26.93 11.35
N TYR A 311 17.20 -27.85 10.40
CA TYR A 311 17.47 -29.26 10.64
C TYR A 311 18.31 -29.86 9.52
N ARG A 312 19.04 -30.91 9.87
CA ARG A 312 19.83 -31.74 8.97
C ARG A 312 19.23 -33.14 8.92
N VAL A 313 19.14 -33.71 7.73
CA VAL A 313 18.93 -35.14 7.50
C VAL A 313 20.25 -35.71 6.98
N SER A 314 20.67 -36.87 7.50
CA SER A 314 21.88 -37.56 7.08
C SER A 314 21.64 -39.06 6.98
N SER A 315 22.26 -39.71 6.00
CA SER A 315 22.03 -41.14 5.71
C SER A 315 23.23 -41.76 4.99
N SER A 316 23.37 -43.07 5.16
CA SER A 316 24.10 -43.92 4.22
C SER A 316 23.27 -44.06 2.93
N VAL A 317 23.90 -44.18 1.77
CA VAL A 317 23.23 -44.39 0.47
C VAL A 317 24.00 -45.43 -0.33
N ASP A 318 23.31 -46.50 -0.65
CA ASP A 318 23.82 -47.63 -1.44
C ASP A 318 23.31 -47.50 -2.88
N VAL A 319 24.21 -47.43 -3.86
CA VAL A 319 23.87 -47.31 -5.29
C VAL A 319 24.45 -48.45 -6.11
N VAL A 320 23.61 -49.03 -6.96
CA VAL A 320 23.91 -50.25 -7.74
C VAL A 320 23.41 -50.08 -9.18
N LEU A 321 24.20 -50.51 -10.16
CA LEU A 321 23.75 -50.68 -11.54
C LEU A 321 23.00 -52.01 -11.69
N LEU A 322 21.69 -51.98 -12.01
CA LEU A 322 20.89 -53.20 -12.19
C LEU A 322 20.89 -53.70 -13.65
N TRP A 323 20.92 -52.78 -14.61
CA TRP A 323 20.88 -53.09 -16.04
C TRP A 323 21.54 -51.97 -16.85
N ARG A 324 22.13 -52.34 -18.00
CA ARG A 324 22.61 -51.46 -19.05
C ARG A 324 22.10 -51.99 -20.38
N ASN A 325 21.82 -51.10 -21.33
CA ASN A 325 21.34 -51.47 -22.65
C ASN A 325 22.33 -52.38 -23.39
N PRO A 326 21.91 -53.58 -23.86
CA PRO A 326 22.75 -54.47 -24.67
C PRO A 326 23.25 -53.86 -25.98
N ASP A 327 22.55 -52.86 -26.51
CA ASP A 327 22.84 -52.23 -27.82
C ASP A 327 23.99 -51.19 -27.74
N GLY A 328 24.51 -50.91 -26.53
CA GLY A 328 25.75 -50.14 -26.33
C GLY A 328 25.61 -48.62 -26.20
N ASP A 329 24.40 -48.07 -26.27
CA ASP A 329 24.12 -46.65 -25.96
C ASP A 329 24.28 -46.37 -24.44
N ASP A 330 24.47 -45.09 -24.04
CA ASP A 330 24.51 -44.70 -22.61
C ASP A 330 23.09 -44.70 -22.04
N ASP A 331 22.59 -45.90 -21.75
CA ASP A 331 21.24 -46.19 -21.28
C ASP A 331 21.33 -47.24 -20.16
N GLN A 332 20.98 -46.83 -18.95
CA GLN A 332 21.28 -47.56 -17.71
C GLN A 332 20.20 -47.38 -16.63
N LEU A 333 19.92 -48.45 -15.89
CA LEU A 333 18.99 -48.48 -14.77
C LEU A 333 19.76 -48.67 -13.46
N ILE A 334 19.77 -47.62 -12.62
CA ILE A 334 20.39 -47.68 -11.29
C ILE A 334 19.32 -47.84 -10.20
N GLN A 335 19.69 -48.54 -9.13
CA GLN A 335 18.94 -48.62 -7.87
C GLN A 335 19.65 -47.75 -6.83
N ILE A 336 18.87 -46.94 -6.11
CA ILE A 336 19.32 -46.08 -5.01
C ILE A 336 18.57 -46.53 -3.75
N THR A 337 19.30 -46.90 -2.71
CA THR A 337 18.75 -47.34 -1.41
C THR A 337 19.27 -46.44 -0.30
N VAL A 338 18.41 -46.06 0.66
CA VAL A 338 18.77 -45.14 1.74
C VAL A 338 18.82 -45.90 3.07
N THR A 339 19.93 -45.80 3.78
CA THR A 339 20.24 -46.54 5.01
C THR A 339 20.68 -45.58 6.12
N ASP A 340 20.67 -46.02 7.39
CA ASP A 340 21.14 -45.25 8.57
C ASP A 340 20.60 -43.82 8.76
N VAL A 341 19.35 -43.54 8.34
CA VAL A 341 18.76 -42.19 8.38
C VAL A 341 18.74 -41.60 9.80
N LYS A 342 19.33 -40.43 9.96
CA LYS A 342 19.35 -39.60 11.18
C LYS A 342 18.79 -38.21 10.88
N VAL A 343 18.27 -37.56 11.92
CA VAL A 343 17.79 -36.17 11.87
C VAL A 343 18.40 -35.41 13.05
N GLU A 344 19.05 -34.28 12.77
CA GLU A 344 19.92 -33.56 13.68
C GLU A 344 19.64 -32.04 13.65
N ASN A 345 20.02 -31.32 14.70
CA ASN A 345 20.00 -29.86 14.68
C ASN A 345 21.21 -29.33 13.89
N VAL A 346 20.98 -28.39 12.95
CA VAL A 346 22.07 -27.61 12.34
C VAL A 346 22.80 -26.72 13.35
N ASN A 347 22.08 -26.28 14.40
CA ASN A 347 22.59 -25.38 15.42
C ASN A 347 23.08 -26.17 16.64
N GLN A 348 24.41 -26.26 16.78
CA GLN A 348 25.08 -27.01 17.84
C GLN A 348 24.80 -26.47 19.27
N GLN A 349 24.36 -25.21 19.40
CA GLN A 349 24.08 -24.59 20.70
C GLN A 349 22.71 -24.95 21.29
N ARG A 350 21.89 -25.77 20.61
CA ARG A 350 20.55 -26.17 21.11
C ARG A 350 20.61 -26.92 22.43
N GLY A 351 21.60 -27.80 22.62
CA GLY A 351 21.82 -28.56 23.85
C GLY A 351 20.53 -29.20 24.40
N GLU A 352 20.17 -28.84 25.62
CA GLU A 352 18.95 -29.34 26.30
C GLU A 352 17.64 -28.96 25.59
N LYS A 353 17.64 -27.89 24.79
CA LYS A 353 16.47 -27.40 24.05
C LYS A 353 16.33 -28.05 22.66
N SER A 354 17.13 -29.06 22.34
CA SER A 354 17.01 -29.84 21.12
C SER A 354 15.69 -30.63 21.08
N ILE A 355 14.91 -30.44 20.02
CA ILE A 355 13.69 -31.22 19.76
C ILE A 355 13.92 -32.73 19.56
N PHE A 356 15.18 -33.13 19.28
CA PHE A 356 15.59 -34.51 19.02
C PHE A 356 16.18 -35.22 20.26
N LYS A 357 16.46 -34.50 21.37
CA LYS A 357 17.07 -35.08 22.58
C LYS A 357 16.24 -36.27 23.10
N GLY A 358 16.88 -37.44 23.20
CA GLY A 358 16.24 -38.68 23.67
C GLY A 358 15.28 -39.37 22.67
N LYS A 359 15.33 -39.01 21.38
CA LYS A 359 14.47 -39.59 20.33
C LYS A 359 15.29 -40.26 19.23
N ASN A 360 14.97 -41.52 18.95
CA ASN A 360 15.56 -42.27 17.84
C ASN A 360 14.79 -41.95 16.53
N PRO A 361 15.37 -42.15 15.33
CA PRO A 361 14.72 -41.82 14.05
C PRO A 361 13.27 -42.36 13.89
N PRO A 362 12.90 -43.58 14.31
CA PRO A 362 11.52 -44.06 14.24
C PRO A 362 10.51 -43.27 15.11
N LYS A 363 10.98 -42.55 16.13
CA LYS A 363 10.17 -41.62 16.97
C LYS A 363 10.15 -40.18 16.44
N ILE A 364 11.02 -39.85 15.48
CA ILE A 364 11.11 -38.52 14.86
C ILE A 364 10.32 -38.51 13.55
N ILE A 365 10.68 -39.42 12.63
CA ILE A 365 10.09 -39.54 11.29
C ILE A 365 8.76 -40.32 11.33
N GLY A 366 8.63 -41.26 12.27
CA GLY A 366 7.56 -42.26 12.32
C GLY A 366 7.95 -43.55 11.58
N LYS A 367 7.52 -44.72 12.08
CA LYS A 367 7.93 -46.04 11.54
C LYS A 367 7.68 -46.18 10.03
N ALA A 368 6.42 -46.08 9.59
CA ALA A 368 6.03 -46.25 8.19
C ALA A 368 6.70 -45.23 7.25
N ASN A 369 6.91 -43.99 7.72
CA ASN A 369 7.61 -42.94 6.96
C ASN A 369 9.11 -43.25 6.81
N LEU A 370 9.75 -43.79 7.85
CA LEU A 370 11.15 -44.22 7.81
C LEU A 370 11.31 -45.45 6.90
N GLU A 371 10.42 -46.43 7.02
CA GLU A 371 10.38 -47.59 6.13
C GLU A 371 10.21 -47.17 4.66
N ALA A 372 9.29 -46.24 4.36
CA ALA A 372 9.11 -45.69 3.02
C ALA A 372 10.33 -44.89 2.51
N LEU A 373 11.07 -44.21 3.40
CA LEU A 373 12.30 -43.52 3.04
C LEU A 373 13.46 -44.50 2.75
N GLN A 374 13.49 -45.63 3.46
CA GLN A 374 14.51 -46.68 3.29
C GLN A 374 14.21 -47.63 2.12
N ARG A 375 12.97 -47.70 1.62
CA ARG A 375 12.63 -48.46 0.41
C ARG A 375 13.42 -47.96 -0.79
N PRO A 376 14.09 -48.86 -1.53
CA PRO A 376 14.84 -48.50 -2.72
C PRO A 376 13.95 -47.85 -3.79
N VAL A 377 14.58 -47.03 -4.62
CA VAL A 377 14.00 -46.42 -5.82
C VAL A 377 14.86 -46.74 -7.03
N LEU A 378 14.26 -46.77 -8.21
CA LEU A 378 14.98 -46.99 -9.47
C LEU A 378 14.99 -45.70 -10.29
N LEU A 379 16.14 -45.39 -10.90
CA LEU A 379 16.32 -44.25 -11.77
C LEU A 379 16.82 -44.75 -13.13
N HIS A 380 16.04 -44.49 -14.17
CA HIS A 380 16.41 -44.77 -15.54
C HIS A 380 17.12 -43.54 -16.12
N LEU A 381 18.40 -43.69 -16.43
CA LEU A 381 19.25 -42.65 -16.98
C LEU A 381 19.60 -42.96 -18.44
N ILE A 382 19.37 -41.99 -19.32
CA ILE A 382 19.83 -42.01 -20.71
C ILE A 382 20.73 -40.78 -20.93
N ARG A 383 21.98 -41.00 -21.35
CA ARG A 383 22.96 -39.94 -21.69
C ARG A 383 23.16 -38.92 -20.56
N GLY A 384 23.20 -39.43 -19.32
CA GLY A 384 23.28 -38.65 -18.08
C GLY A 384 21.99 -37.98 -17.59
N LYS A 385 20.88 -38.07 -18.34
CA LYS A 385 19.60 -37.43 -18.02
C LYS A 385 18.58 -38.46 -17.52
N VAL A 386 17.71 -38.06 -16.59
CA VAL A 386 16.60 -38.89 -16.11
C VAL A 386 15.57 -39.05 -17.22
N LYS A 387 15.30 -40.30 -17.58
CA LYS A 387 14.22 -40.68 -18.49
C LYS A 387 12.95 -40.97 -17.72
N GLU A 388 13.02 -41.86 -16.72
CA GLU A 388 11.91 -42.25 -15.85
C GLU A 388 12.40 -42.53 -14.41
N PHE A 389 11.52 -42.33 -13.43
CA PHE A 389 11.79 -42.54 -12.01
C PHE A 389 10.72 -43.48 -11.43
N PHE A 390 11.14 -44.48 -10.65
CA PHE A 390 10.25 -45.51 -10.13
C PHE A 390 10.36 -45.63 -8.61
N SER A 391 9.22 -45.66 -7.94
CA SER A 391 9.10 -45.97 -6.51
C SER A 391 7.91 -46.88 -6.27
N TYR A 392 7.64 -47.17 -5.01
CA TYR A 392 6.43 -47.88 -4.58
C TYR A 392 5.22 -46.93 -4.55
N PRO A 393 4.02 -47.39 -4.93
CA PRO A 393 2.79 -46.64 -4.72
C PRO A 393 2.45 -46.49 -3.23
N ASN A 394 1.59 -45.52 -2.92
CA ASN A 394 1.11 -45.20 -1.57
C ASN A 394 2.22 -44.77 -0.56
N GLU A 395 3.32 -44.21 -1.04
CA GLU A 395 4.31 -43.54 -0.19
C GLU A 395 3.91 -42.09 0.14
N PRO A 396 4.19 -41.57 1.36
CA PRO A 396 3.88 -40.18 1.71
C PRO A 396 4.64 -39.18 0.83
N VAL A 397 3.94 -38.16 0.32
CA VAL A 397 4.49 -37.22 -0.67
C VAL A 397 5.79 -36.54 -0.21
N ALA A 398 5.88 -36.09 1.04
CA ALA A 398 7.09 -35.48 1.59
C ALA A 398 8.30 -36.44 1.59
N ILE A 399 8.07 -37.73 1.86
CA ILE A 399 9.10 -38.78 1.83
C ILE A 399 9.51 -39.09 0.38
N ALA A 400 8.55 -39.19 -0.54
CA ALA A 400 8.82 -39.34 -1.96
C ALA A 400 9.63 -38.14 -2.52
N ASN A 401 9.35 -36.91 -2.08
CA ASN A 401 10.10 -35.73 -2.47
C ASN A 401 11.55 -35.75 -1.96
N LEU A 402 11.82 -36.23 -0.74
CA LEU A 402 13.21 -36.43 -0.27
C LEU A 402 13.97 -37.43 -1.16
N LYS A 403 13.30 -38.53 -1.60
CA LYS A 403 13.90 -39.50 -2.54
C LYS A 403 14.12 -38.88 -3.94
N ARG A 404 13.19 -38.05 -4.44
CA ARG A 404 13.36 -37.26 -5.67
C ARG A 404 14.55 -36.29 -5.59
N GLY A 405 14.72 -35.59 -4.46
CA GLY A 405 15.81 -34.63 -4.24
C GLY A 405 17.19 -35.30 -4.21
N LEU A 406 17.29 -36.52 -3.66
CA LEU A 406 18.50 -37.35 -3.76
C LEU A 406 18.73 -37.85 -5.20
N ALA A 407 17.70 -38.41 -5.85
CA ALA A 407 17.80 -38.93 -7.22
C ALA A 407 18.19 -37.85 -8.24
N SER A 408 17.70 -36.63 -8.06
CA SER A 408 18.00 -35.48 -8.93
C SER A 408 19.49 -35.09 -8.96
N LEU A 409 20.28 -35.45 -7.94
CA LEU A 409 21.72 -35.21 -7.94
C LEU A 409 22.47 -36.05 -8.99
N PHE A 410 21.94 -37.23 -9.35
CA PHE A 410 22.55 -38.13 -10.33
C PHE A 410 22.35 -37.65 -11.78
N GLN A 411 21.45 -36.68 -12.02
CA GLN A 411 21.28 -36.03 -13.32
C GLN A 411 22.39 -35.00 -13.56
N MET A 412 23.35 -35.35 -14.42
CA MET A 412 24.51 -34.51 -14.71
C MET A 412 25.04 -34.70 -16.13
N GLN A 413 25.98 -33.85 -16.53
CA GLN A 413 26.59 -33.84 -17.85
C GLN A 413 28.05 -33.40 -17.71
N LEU A 414 28.97 -34.11 -18.37
CA LEU A 414 30.40 -33.86 -18.26
C LEU A 414 30.90 -32.70 -19.15
N SER A 415 30.14 -32.32 -20.18
CA SER A 415 30.47 -31.25 -21.12
C SER A 415 29.77 -29.92 -20.78
N SER A 416 30.47 -28.80 -20.99
CA SER A 416 29.88 -27.46 -20.89
C SER A 416 28.74 -27.26 -21.90
N GLY A 417 27.70 -26.51 -21.51
CA GLY A 417 26.57 -26.18 -22.38
C GLY A 417 25.30 -25.82 -21.61
N THR A 418 24.31 -25.29 -22.32
CA THR A 418 22.99 -24.96 -21.74
C THR A 418 21.92 -25.88 -22.34
N THR A 419 21.09 -26.45 -21.47
CA THR A 419 19.97 -27.34 -21.82
C THR A 419 18.80 -27.10 -20.87
N ASP A 420 17.59 -27.39 -21.32
CA ASP A 420 16.47 -27.57 -20.40
C ASP A 420 16.57 -28.97 -19.77
N GLU A 421 16.15 -29.09 -18.51
CA GLU A 421 16.20 -30.32 -17.72
C GLU A 421 14.99 -30.43 -16.79
N GLU A 422 14.42 -31.62 -16.67
CA GLU A 422 13.40 -31.93 -15.67
C GLU A 422 14.05 -32.65 -14.47
N ASP A 423 13.83 -32.13 -13.26
CA ASP A 423 14.21 -32.79 -12.01
C ASP A 423 13.20 -32.44 -10.89
N VAL A 424 13.54 -32.66 -9.62
CA VAL A 424 12.66 -32.32 -8.47
C VAL A 424 12.13 -30.87 -8.48
N SER A 425 12.85 -29.91 -9.07
CA SER A 425 12.44 -28.50 -9.17
C SER A 425 11.45 -28.21 -10.32
N GLY A 426 11.10 -29.21 -11.13
CA GLY A 426 10.33 -29.02 -12.37
C GLY A 426 11.23 -29.01 -13.61
N ASN A 427 10.69 -28.54 -14.73
CA ASN A 427 11.43 -28.38 -15.98
C ASN A 427 12.07 -26.98 -16.04
N CYS A 428 13.40 -26.91 -15.92
CA CYS A 428 14.16 -25.68 -15.72
C CYS A 428 15.30 -25.55 -16.73
N LYS A 429 15.68 -24.31 -17.07
CA LYS A 429 16.89 -24.05 -17.87
C LYS A 429 18.15 -24.19 -17.00
N VAL A 430 19.08 -25.04 -17.44
CA VAL A 430 20.31 -25.40 -16.73
C VAL A 430 21.53 -25.08 -17.60
N THR A 431 22.59 -24.55 -16.99
CA THR A 431 23.89 -24.35 -17.64
C THR A 431 24.99 -25.10 -16.91
N TYR A 432 25.76 -25.88 -17.66
CA TYR A 432 26.93 -26.62 -17.21
C TYR A 432 28.21 -25.89 -17.60
N GLN A 433 29.12 -25.79 -16.63
CA GLN A 433 30.48 -25.28 -16.79
C GLN A 433 31.45 -26.40 -16.39
N ALA A 434 32.09 -27.03 -17.37
CA ALA A 434 33.09 -28.07 -17.14
C ALA A 434 34.49 -27.45 -16.95
N HIS A 435 35.20 -27.93 -15.95
CA HIS A 435 36.61 -27.66 -15.65
C HIS A 435 37.32 -29.01 -15.46
N GLN A 436 38.64 -28.99 -15.25
CA GLN A 436 39.45 -30.23 -15.11
C GLN A 436 38.96 -31.13 -13.96
N ASP A 437 38.87 -30.60 -12.74
CA ASP A 437 38.57 -31.41 -11.54
C ASP A 437 37.10 -31.27 -11.06
N LYS A 438 36.26 -30.54 -11.82
CA LYS A 438 34.88 -30.25 -11.43
C LYS A 438 33.97 -29.87 -12.60
N VAL A 439 32.68 -30.14 -12.44
CA VAL A 439 31.60 -29.56 -13.25
C VAL A 439 30.67 -28.75 -12.35
N VAL A 440 30.32 -27.53 -12.77
CA VAL A 440 29.35 -26.68 -12.07
C VAL A 440 28.05 -26.62 -12.88
N LYS A 441 26.96 -27.10 -12.28
CA LYS A 441 25.59 -27.05 -12.80
C LYS A 441 24.86 -25.87 -12.15
N ILE A 442 24.49 -24.86 -12.94
CA ILE A 442 23.76 -23.67 -12.49
C ILE A 442 22.32 -23.76 -13.01
N LYS A 443 21.34 -23.69 -12.12
CA LYS A 443 19.91 -23.77 -12.45
C LYS A 443 19.27 -22.37 -12.37
N ALA A 444 18.68 -21.90 -13.46
CA ALA A 444 17.92 -20.65 -13.50
C ALA A 444 16.52 -20.89 -12.93
N LEU A 445 16.37 -20.73 -11.61
CA LEU A 445 15.13 -21.07 -10.90
C LEU A 445 13.90 -20.28 -11.41
N ASP A 446 14.10 -19.04 -11.86
CA ASP A 446 13.05 -18.19 -12.44
C ASP A 446 12.51 -18.70 -13.80
N SER A 447 13.17 -19.71 -14.39
CA SER A 447 12.72 -20.39 -15.62
C SER A 447 12.00 -21.73 -15.37
N CYS A 448 11.93 -22.19 -14.12
CA CYS A 448 11.35 -23.49 -13.79
C CYS A 448 9.84 -23.53 -14.00
N LYS A 449 9.40 -24.42 -14.89
CA LYS A 449 7.98 -24.76 -15.10
C LYS A 449 7.59 -25.83 -14.08
N ILE A 450 6.86 -25.40 -13.06
CA ILE A 450 6.26 -26.26 -12.03
C ILE A 450 4.97 -25.58 -11.52
N GLU A 451 3.90 -26.35 -11.36
CA GLU A 451 2.65 -25.84 -10.79
C GLU A 451 2.83 -25.61 -9.28
N ARG A 452 2.80 -24.35 -8.86
CA ARG A 452 2.89 -23.94 -7.44
C ARG A 452 2.01 -22.73 -7.17
N SER A 453 1.52 -22.65 -5.93
CA SER A 453 0.76 -21.50 -5.48
C SER A 453 1.68 -20.30 -5.19
N GLY A 454 1.27 -19.11 -5.63
CA GLY A 454 2.01 -17.89 -5.35
C GLY A 454 1.49 -16.67 -6.11
N PHE A 455 1.78 -15.50 -5.56
CA PHE A 455 1.42 -14.18 -6.10
C PHE A 455 2.35 -13.12 -5.50
N THR A 456 2.53 -12.01 -6.21
CA THR A 456 3.23 -10.83 -5.70
C THR A 456 2.73 -9.59 -6.44
N THR A 457 2.65 -8.45 -5.76
CA THR A 457 2.30 -7.19 -6.44
C THR A 457 3.44 -6.70 -7.34
N GLN A 458 3.08 -6.20 -8.53
CA GLN A 458 4.02 -5.56 -9.46
C GLN A 458 4.40 -4.13 -9.02
N ASN A 459 3.69 -3.54 -8.06
CA ASN A 459 4.01 -2.20 -7.57
C ASN A 459 5.33 -2.24 -6.77
N GLN A 460 6.39 -1.67 -7.34
CA GLN A 460 7.74 -1.68 -6.75
C GLN A 460 7.84 -1.02 -5.36
N VAL A 461 6.90 -0.14 -4.97
CA VAL A 461 6.87 0.44 -3.61
C VAL A 461 6.34 -0.58 -2.59
N LEU A 462 5.26 -1.28 -2.93
CA LEU A 462 4.58 -2.26 -2.07
C LEU A 462 5.12 -3.70 -2.24
N GLY A 463 6.01 -3.91 -3.20
CA GLY A 463 6.51 -5.23 -3.58
C GLY A 463 7.53 -5.83 -2.62
N VAL A 464 7.78 -7.12 -2.82
CA VAL A 464 8.85 -7.89 -2.17
C VAL A 464 9.86 -8.27 -3.24
N SER A 465 11.10 -7.81 -3.10
CA SER A 465 12.20 -8.26 -3.96
C SER A 465 12.64 -9.65 -3.52
N SER A 466 12.52 -10.65 -4.39
CA SER A 466 13.09 -11.99 -4.21
C SER A 466 14.36 -12.19 -5.05
N LYS A 467 15.22 -13.10 -4.63
CA LYS A 467 16.36 -13.61 -5.41
C LYS A 467 16.58 -15.09 -5.10
N ALA A 468 16.49 -15.92 -6.14
CA ALA A 468 16.70 -17.36 -6.06
C ALA A 468 18.00 -17.76 -6.79
N THR A 469 18.75 -18.71 -6.25
CA THR A 469 19.96 -19.28 -6.87
C THR A 469 20.12 -20.76 -6.49
N SER A 470 20.33 -21.65 -7.46
CA SER A 470 20.69 -23.06 -7.24
C SER A 470 21.97 -23.37 -8.04
N VAL A 471 22.99 -23.86 -7.33
CA VAL A 471 24.29 -24.24 -7.90
C VAL A 471 24.67 -25.61 -7.35
N THR A 472 24.98 -26.56 -8.23
CA THR A 472 25.45 -27.91 -7.88
C THR A 472 26.84 -28.14 -8.47
N THR A 473 27.83 -28.33 -7.60
CA THR A 473 29.22 -28.64 -7.99
C THR A 473 29.48 -30.12 -7.86
N TYR A 474 29.83 -30.75 -8.97
CA TYR A 474 30.31 -32.13 -9.07
C TYR A 474 31.84 -32.09 -9.01
N LYS A 475 32.46 -32.79 -8.05
CA LYS A 475 33.91 -33.03 -8.03
C LYS A 475 34.24 -34.28 -8.84
N ILE A 476 35.29 -34.20 -9.64
CA ILE A 476 35.73 -35.27 -10.54
C ILE A 476 37.18 -35.63 -10.20
N GLU A 477 37.43 -36.91 -9.95
CA GLU A 477 38.77 -37.50 -9.78
C GLU A 477 38.82 -38.73 -10.71
N ASP A 478 39.91 -38.89 -11.48
CA ASP A 478 40.08 -39.95 -12.49
C ASP A 478 38.88 -40.13 -13.46
N SER A 479 38.25 -39.02 -13.85
CA SER A 479 37.02 -38.95 -14.67
C SER A 479 35.73 -39.49 -14.00
N PHE A 480 35.76 -39.87 -12.72
CA PHE A 480 34.59 -40.29 -11.95
C PHE A 480 34.11 -39.21 -10.97
N VAL A 481 32.79 -39.13 -10.75
CA VAL A 481 32.20 -38.21 -9.78
C VAL A 481 32.38 -38.76 -8.36
N VAL A 482 33.27 -38.15 -7.58
CA VAL A 482 33.55 -38.56 -6.19
C VAL A 482 32.67 -37.85 -5.15
N ALA A 483 32.21 -36.63 -5.45
CA ALA A 483 31.33 -35.87 -4.57
C ALA A 483 30.42 -34.90 -5.34
N VAL A 484 29.25 -34.62 -4.77
CA VAL A 484 28.28 -33.63 -5.26
C VAL A 484 27.92 -32.69 -4.11
N LEU A 485 28.03 -31.39 -4.37
CA LEU A 485 27.75 -30.31 -3.43
C LEU A 485 26.72 -29.36 -4.06
N ALA A 486 25.47 -29.42 -3.61
CA ALA A 486 24.44 -28.46 -4.01
C ALA A 486 24.26 -27.39 -2.92
N GLU A 487 24.16 -26.13 -3.32
CA GLU A 487 23.70 -25.03 -2.49
C GLU A 487 22.60 -24.26 -3.23
N GLU A 488 21.46 -24.16 -2.56
CA GLU A 488 20.30 -23.41 -3.00
C GLU A 488 20.04 -22.30 -1.98
N THR A 489 19.87 -21.07 -2.47
CA THR A 489 19.56 -19.90 -1.66
C THR A 489 18.33 -19.21 -2.24
N HIS A 490 17.35 -18.94 -1.37
CA HIS A 490 16.25 -18.02 -1.61
C HIS A 490 16.35 -16.88 -0.60
N ALA A 491 16.38 -15.64 -1.07
CA ALA A 491 16.39 -14.45 -0.22
C ALA A 491 15.28 -13.51 -0.65
N PHE A 492 14.61 -12.87 0.32
CA PHE A 492 13.61 -11.84 0.04
C PHE A 492 13.77 -10.63 0.96
N ALA A 493 13.31 -9.46 0.51
CA ALA A 493 13.21 -8.25 1.31
C ALA A 493 12.00 -7.41 0.90
N VAL A 494 11.30 -6.81 1.87
CA VAL A 494 10.22 -5.86 1.61
C VAL A 494 10.83 -4.57 1.06
N ASN A 495 10.33 -4.08 -0.08
CA ASN A 495 10.93 -2.94 -0.77
C ASN A 495 10.84 -1.65 0.07
N PHE A 496 9.66 -1.40 0.66
CA PHE A 496 9.39 -0.27 1.56
C PHE A 496 10.21 -0.33 2.86
N LEU A 497 10.38 -1.52 3.46
CA LEU A 497 11.07 -1.68 4.73
C LEU A 497 12.13 -2.81 4.69
N PRO A 498 13.35 -2.54 4.16
CA PRO A 498 14.40 -3.55 3.98
C PRO A 498 15.01 -4.13 5.27
N THR A 499 14.47 -3.79 6.46
CA THR A 499 14.75 -4.53 7.70
C THR A 499 13.92 -5.81 7.82
N ILE A 500 12.81 -5.92 7.08
CA ILE A 500 12.05 -7.16 6.93
C ILE A 500 12.67 -7.92 5.75
N THR A 501 13.48 -8.91 6.08
CA THR A 501 14.17 -9.77 5.11
C THR A 501 14.38 -11.15 5.72
N GLY A 502 14.26 -12.17 4.88
CA GLY A 502 14.54 -13.55 5.26
C GLY A 502 15.39 -14.25 4.20
N LYS A 503 16.18 -15.22 4.64
CA LYS A 503 17.03 -16.07 3.79
C LYS A 503 16.81 -17.53 4.16
N ILE A 504 16.46 -18.32 3.15
CA ILE A 504 16.52 -19.78 3.16
C ILE A 504 17.85 -20.18 2.52
N VAL A 505 18.59 -21.07 3.16
CA VAL A 505 19.73 -21.76 2.55
C VAL A 505 19.52 -23.26 2.70
N SER A 506 19.37 -23.97 1.59
CA SER A 506 19.31 -25.43 1.52
C SER A 506 20.62 -25.95 0.94
N LYS A 507 21.18 -26.99 1.56
CA LYS A 507 22.43 -27.63 1.09
C LYS A 507 22.22 -29.12 0.94
N GLN A 508 22.89 -29.71 -0.04
CA GLN A 508 23.02 -31.16 -0.21
C GLN A 508 24.50 -31.52 -0.39
N LYS A 509 24.92 -32.60 0.27
CA LYS A 509 26.26 -33.17 0.19
C LYS A 509 26.14 -34.67 -0.02
N LEU A 510 26.68 -35.16 -1.14
CA LEU A 510 26.81 -36.57 -1.45
C LEU A 510 28.30 -36.86 -1.65
N GLU A 511 28.86 -37.86 -0.97
CA GLU A 511 30.27 -38.25 -1.09
C GLU A 511 30.39 -39.76 -1.21
N LEU A 512 31.13 -40.24 -2.21
CA LEU A 512 31.57 -41.63 -2.29
C LEU A 512 32.52 -41.93 -1.11
N LYS A 513 32.40 -43.13 -0.53
CA LYS A 513 33.30 -43.63 0.54
C LYS A 513 34.08 -44.87 0.14
N THR A 514 33.43 -45.80 -0.55
CA THR A 514 34.07 -47.02 -1.06
C THR A 514 33.23 -47.68 -2.15
N THR A 515 33.83 -48.61 -2.89
CA THR A 515 33.14 -49.48 -3.84
C THR A 515 33.37 -50.95 -3.47
N GLU A 516 32.28 -51.67 -3.16
CA GLU A 516 32.27 -53.09 -2.83
C GLU A 516 31.84 -53.94 -4.05
N ALA A 517 31.78 -55.26 -3.89
CA ALA A 517 31.18 -56.14 -4.89
C ALA A 517 29.65 -56.01 -4.86
N GLY A 518 29.05 -55.72 -6.01
CA GLY A 518 27.60 -55.58 -6.17
C GLY A 518 26.91 -56.86 -6.65
N PRO A 519 25.57 -56.87 -6.71
CA PRO A 519 24.84 -57.94 -7.39
C PRO A 519 25.11 -57.90 -8.90
N ARG A 520 25.00 -59.06 -9.55
CA ARG A 520 25.17 -59.16 -11.01
C ARG A 520 24.05 -58.46 -11.77
N LEU A 521 24.42 -57.86 -12.92
CA LEU A 521 23.47 -57.29 -13.88
C LEU A 521 22.32 -58.25 -14.24
N LYS A 522 21.11 -57.70 -14.36
CA LYS A 522 19.90 -58.44 -14.77
C LYS A 522 19.83 -58.50 -16.31
N PRO A 523 19.67 -59.69 -16.93
CA PRO A 523 19.49 -59.79 -18.37
C PRO A 523 18.10 -59.31 -18.81
N GLY A 524 18.04 -58.55 -19.89
CA GLY A 524 16.79 -58.11 -20.52
C GLY A 524 17.00 -57.17 -21.69
N LYS A 525 16.10 -57.19 -22.68
CA LYS A 525 16.14 -56.27 -23.84
C LYS A 525 15.44 -54.93 -23.60
N GLN A 526 14.64 -54.81 -22.54
CA GLN A 526 13.86 -53.60 -22.24
C GLN A 526 13.82 -53.35 -20.73
N VAL A 527 14.06 -52.10 -20.33
CA VAL A 527 14.00 -51.62 -18.93
C VAL A 527 12.71 -52.05 -18.23
N ALA A 528 11.55 -51.86 -18.87
CA ALA A 528 10.25 -52.18 -18.29
C ALA A 528 10.07 -53.68 -17.93
N ALA A 529 10.74 -54.58 -18.64
CA ALA A 529 10.73 -56.01 -18.31
C ALA A 529 11.64 -56.31 -17.11
N VAL A 530 12.80 -55.65 -17.02
CA VAL A 530 13.72 -55.76 -15.88
C VAL A 530 13.09 -55.23 -14.60
N ILE A 531 12.43 -54.07 -14.64
CA ILE A 531 11.76 -53.47 -13.48
C ILE A 531 10.70 -54.42 -12.91
N LYS A 532 9.82 -54.98 -13.77
CA LYS A 532 8.82 -55.98 -13.36
C LYS A 532 9.42 -57.26 -12.78
N ALA A 533 10.65 -57.62 -13.19
CA ALA A 533 11.39 -58.77 -12.66
C ALA A 533 12.23 -58.45 -11.40
N VAL A 534 12.35 -57.17 -11.01
CA VAL A 534 12.95 -56.74 -9.74
C VAL A 534 11.87 -56.68 -8.66
N ASP A 535 10.79 -55.94 -8.90
CA ASP A 535 9.54 -55.99 -8.11
C ASP A 535 8.39 -55.45 -8.98
N SER A 536 7.33 -56.24 -9.14
CA SER A 536 6.15 -55.86 -9.94
C SER A 536 5.34 -54.72 -9.33
N LYS A 537 5.65 -54.29 -8.09
CA LYS A 537 5.05 -53.15 -7.41
C LYS A 537 5.67 -51.80 -7.79
N TYR A 538 6.81 -51.76 -8.48
CA TYR A 538 7.37 -50.48 -8.94
C TYR A 538 6.46 -49.84 -9.99
N THR A 539 6.11 -48.57 -9.76
CA THR A 539 5.39 -47.75 -10.74
C THR A 539 6.23 -46.54 -11.13
N ALA A 540 6.16 -46.16 -12.41
CA ALA A 540 6.73 -44.90 -12.87
C ALA A 540 5.96 -43.74 -12.20
N ILE A 541 6.69 -42.80 -11.61
CA ILE A 541 6.14 -41.61 -10.97
C ILE A 541 6.97 -40.38 -11.36
N PRO A 542 6.38 -39.16 -11.42
CA PRO A 542 7.15 -37.96 -11.79
C PRO A 542 8.35 -37.73 -10.88
N ILE A 543 9.51 -37.38 -11.45
CA ILE A 543 10.69 -36.93 -10.71
C ILE A 543 10.47 -35.55 -10.06
N VAL A 544 9.60 -34.73 -10.65
CA VAL A 544 9.19 -33.42 -10.15
C VAL A 544 8.54 -33.54 -8.77
N GLY A 545 8.98 -32.69 -7.83
CA GLY A 545 8.44 -32.64 -6.48
C GLY A 545 6.96 -32.29 -6.46
N GLN A 546 6.19 -32.98 -5.62
CA GLN A 546 4.73 -32.84 -5.56
C GLN A 546 4.30 -32.03 -4.34
N VAL A 547 3.22 -31.25 -4.47
CA VAL A 547 2.65 -30.48 -3.35
C VAL A 547 2.12 -31.42 -2.27
N PHE A 548 2.30 -31.05 -1.01
CA PHE A 548 1.58 -31.66 0.12
C PHE A 548 1.05 -30.58 1.06
N GLN A 549 -0.07 -30.90 1.71
CA GLN A 549 -0.66 -30.11 2.79
C GLN A 549 -0.25 -30.70 4.13
N SER A 550 0.04 -29.84 5.12
CA SER A 550 0.38 -30.27 6.47
C SER A 550 -0.90 -30.50 7.26
N GLU A 551 -1.29 -31.76 7.52
CA GLU A 551 -2.48 -32.10 8.31
C GLU A 551 -2.44 -31.47 9.71
N CYS A 552 -3.19 -30.38 9.94
CA CYS A 552 -3.24 -29.75 11.25
C CYS A 552 -4.18 -30.50 12.21
N LYS A 553 -3.61 -31.45 12.96
CA LYS A 553 -4.35 -32.24 13.96
C LYS A 553 -4.65 -31.39 15.19
N GLY A 554 -5.89 -30.93 15.28
CA GLY A 554 -6.35 -30.05 16.36
C GLY A 554 -6.21 -28.54 16.07
N CYS A 555 -6.17 -28.12 14.81
CA CYS A 555 -6.47 -26.72 14.48
C CYS A 555 -7.94 -26.39 14.82
N LEU A 556 -8.19 -25.13 15.17
CA LEU A 556 -9.54 -24.58 15.29
C LEU A 556 -10.24 -24.56 13.93
N SER A 557 -11.56 -24.73 13.93
CA SER A 557 -12.42 -24.41 12.79
C SER A 557 -12.45 -22.89 12.53
N LEU A 558 -12.88 -22.49 11.32
CA LEU A 558 -12.96 -21.08 10.94
C LEU A 558 -13.86 -20.27 11.88
N SER A 559 -14.97 -20.87 12.36
CA SER A 559 -15.93 -20.23 13.26
C SER A 559 -15.39 -20.09 14.69
N GLU A 560 -14.68 -21.08 15.22
CA GLU A 560 -13.97 -20.97 16.51
C GLU A 560 -12.87 -19.91 16.44
N HIS A 561 -12.09 -19.89 15.35
CA HIS A 561 -11.05 -18.88 15.17
C HIS A 561 -11.66 -17.46 15.06
N TRP A 562 -12.74 -17.29 14.28
CA TRP A 562 -13.47 -16.03 14.20
C TRP A 562 -14.00 -15.56 15.56
N GLN A 563 -14.63 -16.46 16.33
CA GLN A 563 -15.12 -16.14 17.68
C GLN A 563 -14.00 -15.69 18.63
N SER A 564 -12.78 -16.20 18.45
CA SER A 564 -11.61 -15.80 19.25
C SER A 564 -11.11 -14.38 18.91
N ILE A 565 -11.17 -13.96 17.64
CA ILE A 565 -10.57 -12.68 17.20
C ILE A 565 -11.55 -11.50 17.15
N ARG A 566 -12.86 -11.74 16.94
CA ARG A 566 -13.82 -10.68 16.58
C ARG A 566 -13.89 -9.49 17.53
N LYS A 567 -13.60 -9.69 18.82
CA LYS A 567 -13.51 -8.62 19.84
C LYS A 567 -12.43 -7.59 19.52
N HIS A 568 -11.31 -8.03 18.97
CA HIS A 568 -10.21 -7.16 18.56
C HIS A 568 -10.49 -6.41 17.24
N LEU A 569 -11.61 -6.73 16.57
CA LEU A 569 -12.05 -6.10 15.31
C LEU A 569 -13.25 -5.17 15.52
N GLU A 570 -13.66 -4.90 16.76
CA GLU A 570 -14.71 -3.92 17.07
C GLU A 570 -14.32 -2.50 16.59
N PRO A 571 -15.27 -1.64 16.13
CA PRO A 571 -14.97 -0.38 15.42
C PRO A 571 -14.05 0.62 16.15
N ASP A 572 -14.06 0.58 17.47
CA ASP A 572 -13.24 1.45 18.34
C ASP A 572 -11.80 0.94 18.48
N ASN A 573 -11.60 -0.37 18.35
CA ASN A 573 -10.31 -1.05 18.46
C ASN A 573 -9.50 -1.03 17.15
N LEU A 574 -10.10 -0.61 16.03
CA LEU A 574 -9.44 -0.61 14.71
C LEU A 574 -8.20 0.27 14.61
N SER A 575 -8.05 1.29 15.46
CA SER A 575 -6.82 2.11 15.54
C SER A 575 -5.61 1.37 16.11
N ASN A 576 -5.76 0.13 16.60
CA ASN A 576 -4.71 -0.61 17.31
C ASN A 576 -4.04 -1.65 16.40
N ALA A 577 -2.73 -1.85 16.55
CA ALA A 577 -1.97 -2.85 15.80
C ALA A 577 -2.50 -4.28 16.00
N GLU A 578 -3.13 -4.58 17.15
CA GLU A 578 -3.72 -5.90 17.38
C GLU A 578 -4.90 -6.21 16.46
N ALA A 579 -5.72 -5.22 16.09
CA ALA A 579 -6.82 -5.41 15.13
C ALA A 579 -6.27 -5.86 13.78
N VAL A 580 -5.28 -5.13 13.25
CA VAL A 580 -4.61 -5.41 11.97
C VAL A 580 -3.88 -6.77 12.00
N LYS A 581 -3.18 -7.09 13.09
CA LYS A 581 -2.55 -8.40 13.31
C LYS A 581 -3.56 -9.55 13.22
N ASN A 582 -4.73 -9.41 13.84
CA ASN A 582 -5.74 -10.45 13.88
C ASN A 582 -6.50 -10.56 12.53
N PHE A 583 -6.71 -9.44 11.84
CA PHE A 583 -7.18 -9.37 10.45
C PHE A 583 -6.27 -10.17 9.50
N LEU A 584 -4.96 -9.92 9.51
CA LEU A 584 -3.99 -10.66 8.68
C LEU A 584 -4.01 -12.16 8.96
N ALA A 585 -4.00 -12.54 10.25
CA ALA A 585 -4.08 -13.95 10.64
C ALA A 585 -5.36 -14.63 10.14
N PHE A 586 -6.49 -13.92 10.13
CA PHE A 586 -7.77 -14.45 9.65
C PHE A 586 -7.82 -14.61 8.12
N VAL A 587 -7.28 -13.64 7.37
CA VAL A 587 -7.15 -13.70 5.89
C VAL A 587 -6.44 -14.99 5.45
N GLN A 588 -5.41 -15.43 6.16
CA GLN A 588 -4.69 -16.67 5.85
C GLN A 588 -5.52 -17.94 6.13
N HIS A 589 -6.39 -17.93 7.15
CA HIS A 589 -7.33 -19.04 7.38
C HIS A 589 -8.44 -19.06 6.32
N LEU A 590 -8.99 -17.88 5.97
CA LEU A 590 -10.00 -17.71 4.92
C LEU A 590 -9.53 -18.24 3.55
N ARG A 591 -8.24 -18.08 3.21
CA ARG A 591 -7.63 -18.63 1.99
C ARG A 591 -7.70 -20.16 1.89
N THR A 592 -7.83 -20.86 3.02
CA THR A 592 -7.93 -22.33 3.10
C THR A 592 -9.35 -22.83 3.37
N ALA A 593 -10.31 -21.93 3.60
CA ALA A 593 -11.68 -22.26 3.98
C ALA A 593 -12.59 -22.55 2.78
N LYS A 594 -13.71 -23.23 3.03
CA LYS A 594 -14.74 -23.47 2.02
C LYS A 594 -15.76 -22.34 1.97
N ARG A 595 -16.43 -22.25 0.83
CA ARG A 595 -17.49 -21.28 0.53
C ARG A 595 -18.61 -21.30 1.58
N GLU A 596 -19.01 -22.50 2.01
CA GLU A 596 -20.09 -22.74 2.98
C GLU A 596 -19.71 -22.22 4.37
N ASP A 597 -18.48 -22.50 4.83
CA ASP A 597 -17.96 -22.08 6.13
C ASP A 597 -17.90 -20.54 6.23
N ILE A 598 -17.44 -19.89 5.17
CA ILE A 598 -17.36 -18.42 5.06
C ILE A 598 -18.78 -17.82 5.08
N LEU A 599 -19.69 -18.35 4.27
CA LEU A 599 -21.07 -17.87 4.16
C LEU A 599 -21.87 -18.06 5.47
N GLN A 600 -21.57 -19.10 6.25
CA GLN A 600 -22.18 -19.32 7.56
C GLN A 600 -21.76 -18.24 8.58
N ILE A 601 -20.48 -17.84 8.59
CA ILE A 601 -19.99 -16.80 9.51
C ILE A 601 -20.57 -15.42 9.13
N LEU A 602 -20.57 -15.06 7.83
CA LEU A 602 -21.19 -13.84 7.33
C LEU A 602 -22.66 -13.70 7.75
N LYS A 603 -23.42 -14.80 7.71
CA LYS A 603 -24.86 -14.84 8.09
C LYS A 603 -25.13 -14.84 9.60
N THR A 604 -24.12 -15.07 10.45
CA THR A 604 -24.31 -15.22 11.90
C THR A 604 -23.71 -14.10 12.75
N GLU A 605 -22.97 -13.16 12.15
CA GLU A 605 -22.30 -12.10 12.90
C GLU A 605 -23.11 -10.79 13.03
N LYS A 606 -22.81 -10.01 14.08
CA LYS A 606 -23.42 -8.72 14.38
C LYS A 606 -23.07 -7.65 13.34
N LYS A 607 -24.03 -6.74 13.11
CA LYS A 607 -23.90 -5.55 12.24
C LYS A 607 -22.68 -4.66 12.55
N GLU A 608 -22.20 -4.63 13.80
CA GLU A 608 -21.08 -3.78 14.27
C GLU A 608 -19.70 -4.25 13.78
N VAL A 609 -19.51 -5.56 13.60
CA VAL A 609 -18.22 -6.18 13.23
C VAL A 609 -18.28 -6.78 11.81
N LEU A 610 -19.48 -6.93 11.26
CA LEU A 610 -19.73 -7.39 9.90
C LEU A 610 -18.96 -6.61 8.80
N PRO A 611 -18.78 -5.26 8.85
CA PRO A 611 -17.97 -4.56 7.86
C PRO A 611 -16.50 -5.04 7.84
N GLN A 612 -15.92 -5.29 9.01
CA GLN A 612 -14.56 -5.78 9.19
C GLN A 612 -14.41 -7.25 8.74
N LEU A 613 -15.47 -8.05 8.88
CA LEU A 613 -15.54 -9.38 8.30
C LEU A 613 -15.61 -9.32 6.75
N VAL A 614 -16.35 -8.36 6.18
CA VAL A 614 -16.38 -8.12 4.73
C VAL A 614 -15.01 -7.67 4.20
N ASP A 615 -14.32 -6.76 4.90
CA ASP A 615 -12.93 -6.37 4.58
C ASP A 615 -12.02 -7.61 4.49
N ALA A 616 -12.11 -8.52 5.48
CA ALA A 616 -11.27 -9.72 5.57
C ALA A 616 -11.62 -10.80 4.53
N VAL A 617 -12.91 -11.11 4.33
CA VAL A 617 -13.36 -12.09 3.33
C VAL A 617 -12.99 -11.63 1.92
N THR A 618 -13.15 -10.34 1.62
CA THR A 618 -12.78 -9.80 0.30
C THR A 618 -11.24 -9.80 0.11
N SER A 619 -10.48 -9.49 1.17
CA SER A 619 -9.00 -9.50 1.14
C SER A 619 -8.39 -10.90 0.94
N ALA A 620 -9.15 -11.99 1.22
CA ALA A 620 -8.68 -13.36 1.03
C ALA A 620 -8.37 -13.69 -0.44
N GLN A 621 -9.08 -13.07 -1.39
CA GLN A 621 -8.84 -13.15 -2.85
C GLN A 621 -8.85 -14.59 -3.42
N THR A 622 -9.70 -15.47 -2.89
CA THR A 622 -9.96 -16.80 -3.48
C THR A 622 -11.34 -16.89 -4.12
N PRO A 623 -11.56 -17.76 -5.14
CA PRO A 623 -12.89 -17.95 -5.73
C PRO A 623 -13.97 -18.30 -4.70
N ALA A 624 -13.64 -19.18 -3.73
CA ALA A 624 -14.56 -19.56 -2.65
C ALA A 624 -14.94 -18.37 -1.75
N SER A 625 -14.00 -17.46 -1.46
CA SER A 625 -14.30 -16.23 -0.69
C SER A 625 -15.11 -15.22 -1.50
N LEU A 626 -14.83 -15.09 -2.80
CA LEU A 626 -15.52 -14.19 -3.72
C LEU A 626 -16.97 -14.63 -3.93
N GLU A 627 -17.22 -15.91 -4.20
CA GLU A 627 -18.58 -16.45 -4.30
C GLU A 627 -19.36 -16.27 -2.99
N ALA A 628 -18.74 -16.57 -1.84
CA ALA A 628 -19.42 -16.47 -0.55
C ALA A 628 -19.86 -15.02 -0.21
N ILE A 629 -19.05 -14.00 -0.54
CA ILE A 629 -19.45 -12.61 -0.32
C ILE A 629 -20.48 -12.12 -1.35
N LEU A 630 -20.43 -12.61 -2.59
CA LEU A 630 -21.38 -12.23 -3.66
C LEU A 630 -22.78 -12.84 -3.51
N ASP A 631 -22.87 -14.00 -2.85
CA ASP A 631 -24.13 -14.64 -2.40
C ASP A 631 -24.68 -14.04 -1.10
N PHE A 632 -23.86 -13.28 -0.37
CA PHE A 632 -24.25 -12.57 0.85
C PHE A 632 -24.73 -11.14 0.58
N LEU A 633 -24.13 -10.43 -0.39
CA LEU A 633 -24.44 -9.04 -0.71
C LEU A 633 -25.50 -8.90 -1.81
N ASP A 634 -26.70 -8.47 -1.42
CA ASP A 634 -27.76 -8.07 -2.35
C ASP A 634 -27.69 -6.57 -2.68
N PHE A 635 -27.14 -6.27 -3.86
CA PHE A 635 -27.06 -4.92 -4.45
C PHE A 635 -28.43 -4.31 -4.80
N LYS A 636 -29.54 -5.08 -4.69
CA LYS A 636 -30.92 -4.60 -4.83
C LYS A 636 -31.54 -4.14 -3.51
N SER A 637 -30.78 -4.16 -2.40
CA SER A 637 -31.28 -3.75 -1.08
C SER A 637 -30.45 -2.63 -0.47
N ASP A 638 -31.10 -1.51 -0.17
CA ASP A 638 -30.49 -0.37 0.54
C ASP A 638 -30.08 -0.71 1.99
N SER A 639 -30.58 -1.83 2.54
CA SER A 639 -30.28 -2.29 3.90
C SER A 639 -28.81 -2.68 4.13
N SER A 640 -28.00 -2.80 3.08
CA SER A 640 -26.61 -3.27 3.13
C SER A 640 -25.59 -2.37 2.41
N ILE A 641 -25.95 -1.12 2.07
CA ILE A 641 -25.09 -0.16 1.33
C ILE A 641 -23.65 -0.09 1.89
N VAL A 642 -23.48 0.05 3.20
CA VAL A 642 -22.15 0.13 3.84
C VAL A 642 -21.31 -1.13 3.57
N LEU A 643 -21.93 -2.31 3.54
CA LEU A 643 -21.22 -3.58 3.29
C LEU A 643 -20.89 -3.75 1.80
N GLN A 644 -21.76 -3.29 0.91
CA GLN A 644 -21.51 -3.21 -0.53
C GLN A 644 -20.32 -2.28 -0.81
N GLU A 645 -20.29 -1.10 -0.18
CA GLU A 645 -19.19 -0.14 -0.32
C GLU A 645 -17.86 -0.69 0.21
N ARG A 646 -17.84 -1.34 1.39
CA ARG A 646 -16.63 -2.02 1.92
C ARG A 646 -16.09 -3.09 0.98
N PHE A 647 -16.97 -3.97 0.48
CA PHE A 647 -16.60 -4.99 -0.51
C PHE A 647 -15.98 -4.35 -1.76
N LEU A 648 -16.56 -3.27 -2.29
CA LEU A 648 -16.05 -2.60 -3.48
C LEU A 648 -14.70 -1.91 -3.24
N TYR A 649 -14.51 -1.21 -2.12
CA TYR A 649 -13.19 -0.64 -1.81
C TYR A 649 -12.13 -1.72 -1.56
N ALA A 650 -12.46 -2.82 -0.88
CA ALA A 650 -11.55 -3.95 -0.73
C ALA A 650 -11.18 -4.58 -2.09
N CYS A 651 -12.13 -4.69 -3.03
CA CYS A 651 -11.84 -5.08 -4.43
C CYS A 651 -10.92 -4.06 -5.13
N GLY A 652 -11.08 -2.77 -4.86
CA GLY A 652 -10.15 -1.73 -5.36
C GLY A 652 -8.74 -1.89 -4.82
N PHE A 653 -8.59 -2.21 -3.54
CA PHE A 653 -7.29 -2.39 -2.90
C PHE A 653 -6.63 -3.75 -3.19
N ALA A 654 -7.39 -4.77 -3.61
CA ALA A 654 -6.93 -6.11 -3.99
C ALA A 654 -5.50 -6.16 -4.54
N THR A 655 -4.66 -6.99 -3.94
CA THR A 655 -3.20 -7.01 -4.13
C THR A 655 -2.80 -7.79 -5.39
N HIS A 656 -3.59 -8.77 -5.80
CA HIS A 656 -3.38 -9.61 -6.98
C HIS A 656 -4.71 -9.91 -7.72
N PRO A 657 -5.45 -8.89 -8.20
CA PRO A 657 -6.74 -9.09 -8.86
C PRO A 657 -6.60 -9.85 -10.19
N ASP A 658 -7.63 -10.61 -10.52
CA ASP A 658 -7.68 -11.49 -11.69
C ASP A 658 -8.81 -11.11 -12.68
N GLU A 659 -8.97 -11.90 -13.75
CA GLU A 659 -10.04 -11.69 -14.72
C GLU A 659 -11.43 -12.06 -14.16
N GLU A 660 -11.52 -13.01 -13.21
CA GLU A 660 -12.78 -13.46 -12.62
C GLU A 660 -13.43 -12.37 -11.76
N LEU A 661 -12.66 -11.68 -10.91
CA LEU A 661 -13.13 -10.54 -10.13
C LEU A 661 -13.66 -9.43 -11.04
N LEU A 662 -12.89 -9.04 -12.08
CA LEU A 662 -13.31 -8.01 -13.02
C LEU A 662 -14.58 -8.41 -13.79
N ARG A 663 -14.61 -9.63 -14.34
CA ARG A 663 -15.78 -10.21 -15.03
C ARG A 663 -17.04 -10.13 -14.16
N THR A 664 -16.89 -10.33 -12.86
CA THR A 664 -18.00 -10.38 -11.91
C THR A 664 -18.47 -8.99 -11.47
N LEU A 665 -17.57 -8.00 -11.36
CA LEU A 665 -17.99 -6.60 -11.21
C LEU A 665 -18.69 -6.07 -12.48
N ILE A 666 -18.23 -6.46 -13.68
CA ILE A 666 -18.93 -6.12 -14.94
C ILE A 666 -20.34 -6.74 -14.97
N SER A 667 -20.52 -7.99 -14.53
CA SER A 667 -21.85 -8.62 -14.53
C SER A 667 -22.79 -8.01 -13.48
N LYS A 668 -22.28 -7.64 -12.29
CA LYS A 668 -23.05 -6.88 -11.29
C LYS A 668 -23.39 -5.47 -11.80
N PHE A 669 -22.48 -4.76 -12.49
CA PHE A 669 -22.75 -3.42 -13.09
C PHE A 669 -23.89 -3.43 -14.12
N LYS A 670 -24.04 -4.51 -14.89
CA LYS A 670 -25.15 -4.70 -15.84
C LYS A 670 -26.46 -5.13 -15.15
N GLY A 671 -26.45 -5.34 -13.84
CA GLY A 671 -27.63 -5.65 -13.04
C GLY A 671 -28.38 -4.39 -12.56
N SER A 672 -29.43 -4.62 -11.78
CA SER A 672 -30.18 -3.58 -11.08
C SER A 672 -29.52 -3.24 -9.73
N PHE A 673 -29.37 -1.95 -9.44
CA PHE A 673 -28.97 -1.43 -8.12
C PHE A 673 -30.14 -0.71 -7.47
N ALA A 674 -30.17 -0.69 -6.13
CA ALA A 674 -31.06 0.21 -5.39
C ALA A 674 -30.45 1.62 -5.22
N SER A 675 -29.18 1.69 -4.80
CA SER A 675 -28.44 2.95 -4.63
C SER A 675 -27.58 3.29 -5.85
N ASN A 676 -27.64 4.54 -6.32
CA ASN A 676 -26.79 5.01 -7.43
C ASN A 676 -25.32 5.20 -6.98
N ASP A 677 -25.05 5.65 -5.76
CA ASP A 677 -23.71 5.71 -5.16
C ASP A 677 -22.94 4.38 -5.29
N ILE A 678 -23.64 3.25 -5.12
CA ILE A 678 -23.05 1.92 -5.28
C ILE A 678 -22.82 1.57 -6.76
N ARG A 679 -23.76 1.89 -7.66
CA ARG A 679 -23.57 1.76 -9.12
C ARG A 679 -22.34 2.54 -9.60
N GLU A 680 -22.16 3.77 -9.10
CA GLU A 680 -20.98 4.59 -9.36
C GLU A 680 -19.71 3.96 -8.78
N THR A 681 -19.75 3.53 -7.52
CA THR A 681 -18.59 2.91 -6.85
C THR A 681 -18.14 1.64 -7.58
N VAL A 682 -19.06 0.81 -8.11
CA VAL A 682 -18.71 -0.34 -8.97
C VAL A 682 -17.91 0.11 -10.20
N MET A 683 -18.36 1.15 -10.92
CA MET A 683 -17.69 1.65 -12.12
C MET A 683 -16.31 2.24 -11.82
N ILE A 684 -16.18 2.99 -10.72
CA ILE A 684 -14.91 3.56 -10.22
C ILE A 684 -13.89 2.45 -9.92
N ILE A 685 -14.33 1.35 -9.33
CA ILE A 685 -13.48 0.20 -8.96
C ILE A 685 -13.16 -0.70 -10.17
N ILE A 686 -14.08 -0.87 -11.12
CA ILE A 686 -13.78 -1.47 -12.43
C ILE A 686 -12.60 -0.73 -13.10
N GLY A 687 -12.57 0.60 -13.01
CA GLY A 687 -11.42 1.39 -13.48
C GLY A 687 -10.09 1.02 -12.78
N ALA A 688 -10.11 0.82 -11.46
CA ALA A 688 -8.92 0.44 -10.69
C ALA A 688 -8.41 -0.97 -11.05
N LEU A 689 -9.32 -1.93 -11.23
CA LEU A 689 -8.99 -3.27 -11.70
C LEU A 689 -8.39 -3.26 -13.12
N VAL A 690 -8.94 -2.44 -14.02
CA VAL A 690 -8.40 -2.26 -15.38
C VAL A 690 -6.95 -1.75 -15.35
N ARG A 691 -6.62 -0.76 -14.49
CA ARG A 691 -5.22 -0.28 -14.36
C ARG A 691 -4.30 -1.37 -13.83
N LYS A 692 -4.68 -2.08 -12.77
CA LYS A 692 -3.88 -3.17 -12.17
C LYS A 692 -3.65 -4.33 -13.15
N LEU A 693 -4.69 -4.79 -13.84
CA LEU A 693 -4.61 -5.85 -14.85
C LEU A 693 -3.81 -5.42 -16.09
N CYS A 694 -3.93 -4.15 -16.52
CA CYS A 694 -3.10 -3.62 -17.61
C CYS A 694 -1.61 -3.49 -17.24
N GLN A 695 -1.29 -3.21 -15.96
CA GLN A 695 0.09 -3.19 -15.46
C GLN A 695 0.70 -4.60 -15.34
N ASN A 696 -0.12 -5.62 -15.05
CA ASN A 696 0.30 -7.03 -14.97
C ASN A 696 0.16 -7.77 -16.32
N GLU A 697 0.54 -7.12 -17.42
CA GLU A 697 0.49 -7.57 -18.83
C GLU A 697 -0.90 -7.96 -19.41
N GLY A 698 -1.90 -8.19 -18.56
CA GLY A 698 -3.28 -8.60 -18.89
C GLY A 698 -4.14 -7.56 -19.63
N CYS A 699 -3.56 -6.50 -20.19
CA CYS A 699 -4.31 -5.41 -20.84
C CYS A 699 -5.09 -5.84 -22.12
N LYS A 700 -4.86 -7.07 -22.60
CA LYS A 700 -5.54 -7.70 -23.75
C LYS A 700 -6.58 -8.76 -23.34
N LEU A 701 -6.77 -9.01 -22.04
CA LEU A 701 -7.76 -9.98 -21.55
C LEU A 701 -9.19 -9.57 -21.93
N LYS A 702 -10.08 -10.55 -22.11
CA LYS A 702 -11.41 -10.33 -22.71
C LYS A 702 -12.24 -9.35 -21.89
N SER A 703 -12.28 -9.55 -20.58
CA SER A 703 -13.04 -8.72 -19.63
C SER A 703 -12.40 -7.35 -19.43
N VAL A 704 -11.08 -7.22 -19.62
CA VAL A 704 -10.38 -5.92 -19.63
C VAL A 704 -10.75 -5.11 -20.87
N VAL A 705 -10.76 -5.74 -22.05
CA VAL A 705 -11.22 -5.10 -23.30
C VAL A 705 -12.71 -4.74 -23.24
N GLU A 706 -13.53 -5.54 -22.56
CA GLU A 706 -14.94 -5.24 -22.29
C GLU A 706 -15.11 -4.03 -21.35
N ALA A 707 -14.38 -3.99 -20.22
CA ALA A 707 -14.39 -2.85 -19.30
C ALA A 707 -13.87 -1.55 -19.95
N LYS A 708 -12.82 -1.63 -20.77
CA LYS A 708 -12.33 -0.48 -21.57
C LYS A 708 -13.43 0.11 -22.44
N LYS A 709 -14.16 -0.74 -23.18
CA LYS A 709 -15.28 -0.33 -24.03
C LYS A 709 -16.45 0.25 -23.23
N LEU A 710 -16.72 -0.30 -22.04
CA LEU A 710 -17.78 0.18 -21.15
C LEU A 710 -17.48 1.59 -20.62
N ILE A 711 -16.24 1.85 -20.17
CA ILE A 711 -15.80 3.17 -19.67
C ILE A 711 -15.77 4.20 -20.81
N LEU A 712 -15.12 3.87 -21.93
CA LEU A 712 -14.93 4.84 -23.03
C LEU A 712 -16.24 5.11 -23.78
N GLY A 713 -17.03 4.06 -24.08
CA GLY A 713 -18.33 4.22 -24.74
C GLY A 713 -19.36 4.96 -23.89
N GLY A 714 -19.37 4.71 -22.57
CA GLY A 714 -20.20 5.48 -21.62
C GLY A 714 -19.81 6.95 -21.54
N LEU A 715 -18.51 7.28 -21.72
CA LEU A 715 -18.03 8.66 -21.77
C LEU A 715 -18.22 9.34 -23.14
N GLU A 716 -18.30 8.58 -24.24
CA GLU A 716 -18.65 9.11 -25.56
C GLU A 716 -20.13 9.49 -25.67
N LYS A 717 -21.01 8.67 -25.07
CA LYS A 717 -22.48 8.79 -25.15
C LYS A 717 -23.12 8.45 -23.78
N PRO A 718 -22.99 9.33 -22.77
CA PRO A 718 -23.59 9.10 -21.46
C PRO A 718 -25.13 9.11 -21.54
N GLU A 719 -25.78 8.15 -20.86
CA GLU A 719 -27.24 7.99 -20.87
C GLU A 719 -27.95 9.14 -20.13
N LYS A 720 -27.37 9.57 -19.00
CA LYS A 720 -27.71 10.81 -18.28
C LYS A 720 -26.51 11.74 -18.18
N LYS A 721 -26.74 13.04 -18.00
CA LYS A 721 -25.63 13.97 -17.73
C LYS A 721 -24.90 13.63 -16.44
N GLU A 722 -25.61 13.18 -15.40
CA GLU A 722 -25.01 12.72 -14.13
C GLU A 722 -23.95 11.61 -14.33
N ASP A 723 -24.23 10.61 -15.20
CA ASP A 723 -23.33 9.46 -15.44
C ASP A 723 -21.94 9.87 -15.95
N THR A 724 -21.79 11.08 -16.52
CA THR A 724 -20.49 11.61 -16.99
C THR A 724 -19.45 11.64 -15.87
N MET A 725 -19.84 12.00 -14.64
CA MET A 725 -18.94 12.06 -13.49
C MET A 725 -18.43 10.68 -13.09
N MET A 726 -19.31 9.68 -13.08
CA MET A 726 -18.99 8.27 -12.84
C MET A 726 -17.93 7.75 -13.84
N TYR A 727 -18.15 7.96 -15.14
CA TYR A 727 -17.20 7.49 -16.16
C TYR A 727 -15.86 8.24 -16.12
N LEU A 728 -15.86 9.54 -15.79
CA LEU A 728 -14.62 10.31 -15.59
C LEU A 728 -13.83 9.85 -14.35
N LEU A 729 -14.50 9.50 -13.24
CA LEU A 729 -13.85 8.93 -12.05
C LEU A 729 -13.30 7.53 -12.32
N ALA A 730 -14.02 6.69 -13.07
CA ALA A 730 -13.50 5.39 -13.52
C ALA A 730 -12.28 5.53 -14.45
N LEU A 731 -12.29 6.50 -15.37
CA LEU A 731 -11.13 6.81 -16.21
C LEU A 731 -9.97 7.41 -15.41
N LYS A 732 -10.24 8.10 -14.29
CA LYS A 732 -9.25 8.58 -13.30
C LYS A 732 -8.55 7.46 -12.54
N ASN A 733 -9.13 6.26 -12.50
CA ASN A 733 -8.45 5.05 -12.03
C ASN A 733 -7.82 4.25 -13.18
N ALA A 734 -8.53 4.06 -14.29
CA ALA A 734 -8.07 3.22 -15.40
C ALA A 734 -6.85 3.79 -16.15
N LEU A 735 -6.76 5.13 -16.25
CA LEU A 735 -5.68 5.87 -16.91
C LEU A 735 -5.35 5.32 -18.31
N LEU A 736 -6.39 5.17 -19.14
CA LEU A 736 -6.32 4.67 -20.50
C LEU A 736 -5.88 5.80 -21.45
N PRO A 737 -4.71 5.69 -22.14
CA PRO A 737 -4.27 6.73 -23.09
C PRO A 737 -5.29 6.98 -24.21
N GLU A 738 -6.03 5.93 -24.57
CA GLU A 738 -7.19 5.95 -25.49
C GLU A 738 -8.24 7.02 -25.11
N GLY A 739 -8.40 7.35 -23.83
CA GLY A 739 -9.40 8.30 -23.33
C GLY A 739 -8.95 9.77 -23.31
N ILE A 740 -7.68 10.08 -23.61
CA ILE A 740 -7.15 11.45 -23.55
C ILE A 740 -7.91 12.45 -24.44
N PRO A 741 -8.32 12.13 -25.69
CA PRO A 741 -9.13 13.03 -26.50
C PRO A 741 -10.49 13.40 -25.87
N LEU A 742 -11.12 12.46 -25.16
CA LEU A 742 -12.36 12.70 -24.42
C LEU A 742 -12.11 13.60 -23.21
N LEU A 743 -11.03 13.36 -22.46
CA LEU A 743 -10.63 14.21 -21.34
C LEU A 743 -10.34 15.65 -21.78
N LEU A 744 -9.68 15.84 -22.93
CA LEU A 744 -9.47 17.17 -23.50
C LEU A 744 -10.78 17.87 -23.89
N LYS A 745 -11.73 17.13 -24.49
CA LYS A 745 -13.07 17.63 -24.82
C LYS A 745 -13.79 18.12 -23.56
N TYR A 746 -13.82 17.32 -22.49
CA TYR A 746 -14.48 17.71 -21.23
C TYR A 746 -13.73 18.80 -20.45
N ALA A 747 -12.39 18.84 -20.49
CA ALA A 747 -11.61 19.93 -19.89
C ALA A 747 -11.83 21.28 -20.63
N GLU A 748 -11.88 21.29 -21.96
CA GLU A 748 -12.19 22.49 -22.75
C GLU A 748 -13.71 22.78 -22.81
N ALA A 749 -14.59 21.95 -22.22
CA ALA A 749 -16.04 22.15 -22.25
C ALA A 749 -16.50 23.37 -21.43
N GLY A 750 -15.88 23.66 -20.29
CA GLY A 750 -16.31 24.72 -19.37
C GLY A 750 -17.50 24.32 -18.49
N GLU A 751 -17.71 23.02 -18.29
CA GLU A 751 -18.80 22.43 -17.49
C GLU A 751 -18.38 22.30 -16.01
N GLY A 752 -17.85 23.40 -15.45
CA GLY A 752 -17.39 23.54 -14.07
C GLY A 752 -16.74 22.28 -13.45
N PRO A 753 -17.41 21.57 -12.52
CA PRO A 753 -16.87 20.39 -11.85
C PRO A 753 -16.51 19.24 -12.81
N ILE A 754 -17.21 19.07 -13.94
CA ILE A 754 -16.89 18.07 -14.97
C ILE A 754 -15.58 18.45 -15.68
N SER A 755 -15.40 19.73 -16.02
CA SER A 755 -14.14 20.23 -16.58
C SER A 755 -13.00 20.19 -15.57
N HIS A 756 -13.25 20.43 -14.27
CA HIS A 756 -12.23 20.30 -13.24
C HIS A 756 -11.81 18.83 -13.10
N LEU A 757 -12.77 17.92 -12.93
CA LEU A 757 -12.54 16.48 -12.81
C LEU A 757 -11.72 15.95 -13.99
N ALA A 758 -12.12 16.22 -15.24
CA ALA A 758 -11.37 15.83 -16.44
C ALA A 758 -9.92 16.33 -16.43
N THR A 759 -9.69 17.55 -15.93
CA THR A 759 -8.34 18.13 -15.79
C THR A 759 -7.54 17.47 -14.65
N THR A 760 -8.15 17.12 -13.51
CA THR A 760 -7.48 16.31 -12.46
C THR A 760 -7.21 14.88 -12.91
N THR A 761 -8.02 14.35 -13.84
CA THR A 761 -7.77 13.04 -14.46
C THR A 761 -6.54 13.10 -15.36
N LEU A 762 -6.39 14.15 -16.19
CA LEU A 762 -5.16 14.40 -16.96
C LEU A 762 -3.91 14.54 -16.06
N GLN A 763 -4.05 15.14 -14.86
CA GLN A 763 -2.95 15.24 -13.89
C GLN A 763 -2.39 13.89 -13.41
N ARG A 764 -3.15 12.79 -13.54
CA ARG A 764 -2.71 11.44 -13.14
C ARG A 764 -1.95 10.67 -14.24
N TYR A 765 -1.87 11.17 -15.47
CA TYR A 765 -1.18 10.46 -16.55
C TYR A 765 0.34 10.65 -16.47
N ASP A 766 1.06 9.57 -16.80
CA ASP A 766 2.52 9.57 -16.89
C ASP A 766 3.00 10.53 -17.99
N VAL A 767 4.15 11.21 -17.76
CA VAL A 767 4.69 12.28 -18.63
C VAL A 767 4.67 11.97 -20.14
N PRO A 768 4.98 10.76 -20.63
CA PRO A 768 4.94 10.44 -22.07
C PRO A 768 3.58 10.63 -22.74
N PHE A 769 2.48 10.64 -21.99
CA PHE A 769 1.12 10.84 -22.52
C PHE A 769 0.69 12.31 -22.55
N ILE A 770 1.41 13.21 -21.88
CA ILE A 770 1.12 14.66 -21.86
C ILE A 770 1.87 15.32 -23.03
N THR A 771 1.37 15.06 -24.23
CA THR A 771 1.94 15.54 -25.50
C THR A 771 1.82 17.05 -25.67
N ASP A 772 2.51 17.63 -26.66
CA ASP A 772 2.34 19.04 -27.02
C ASP A 772 0.91 19.39 -27.47
N GLU A 773 0.11 18.44 -27.94
CA GLU A 773 -1.31 18.66 -28.25
C GLU A 773 -2.17 18.80 -26.98
N VAL A 774 -1.89 17.97 -25.98
CA VAL A 774 -2.47 18.07 -24.62
C VAL A 774 -2.10 19.43 -24.02
N LYS A 775 -0.81 19.75 -23.98
CA LYS A 775 -0.34 21.04 -23.43
C LYS A 775 -0.87 22.24 -24.22
N LYS A 776 -0.92 22.20 -25.56
CA LYS A 776 -1.54 23.26 -26.39
C LYS A 776 -3.03 23.47 -26.06
N THR A 777 -3.72 22.47 -25.53
CA THR A 777 -5.11 22.58 -25.07
C THR A 777 -5.20 23.15 -23.65
N LEU A 778 -4.36 22.66 -22.73
CA LEU A 778 -4.26 23.21 -21.37
C LEU A 778 -3.83 24.70 -21.37
N ASN A 779 -2.97 25.12 -22.30
CA ASN A 779 -2.59 26.52 -22.49
C ASN A 779 -3.80 27.39 -22.88
N ARG A 780 -4.67 26.92 -23.80
CA ARG A 780 -5.90 27.65 -24.18
C ARG A 780 -6.86 27.84 -23.01
N ILE A 781 -6.98 26.82 -22.16
CA ILE A 781 -7.81 26.85 -20.95
C ILE A 781 -7.23 27.88 -19.96
N TYR A 782 -5.94 27.79 -19.64
CA TYR A 782 -5.28 28.69 -18.67
C TYR A 782 -5.30 30.16 -19.11
N HIS A 783 -4.89 30.43 -20.36
CA HIS A 783 -4.85 31.78 -20.94
C HIS A 783 -6.20 32.24 -21.53
N GLN A 784 -7.26 31.45 -21.39
CA GLN A 784 -8.63 31.77 -21.84
C GLN A 784 -8.74 32.24 -23.30
N ASN A 785 -7.89 31.74 -24.21
CA ASN A 785 -7.74 32.25 -25.59
C ASN A 785 -8.97 32.03 -26.51
N ARG A 786 -10.06 31.51 -25.98
CA ARG A 786 -11.31 31.17 -26.69
C ARG A 786 -12.56 31.52 -25.88
N LYS A 787 -12.51 31.32 -24.56
CA LYS A 787 -13.61 31.59 -23.63
C LYS A 787 -13.11 31.61 -22.18
N VAL A 788 -13.98 32.07 -21.29
CA VAL A 788 -13.80 31.99 -19.84
C VAL A 788 -13.81 30.53 -19.36
N HIS A 789 -13.10 30.27 -18.27
CA HIS A 789 -12.94 28.99 -17.58
C HIS A 789 -12.71 29.29 -16.09
N GLU A 790 -13.21 28.43 -15.20
CA GLU A 790 -13.07 28.59 -13.74
C GLU A 790 -11.61 28.62 -13.26
N LYS A 791 -11.38 29.29 -12.12
CA LYS A 791 -10.06 29.39 -11.46
C LYS A 791 -9.51 28.01 -11.07
N THR A 792 -10.38 27.11 -10.62
CA THR A 792 -10.11 25.69 -10.31
C THR A 792 -9.51 24.94 -11.51
N VAL A 793 -10.18 25.00 -12.66
CA VAL A 793 -9.79 24.34 -13.92
C VAL A 793 -8.48 24.93 -14.45
N ARG A 794 -8.37 26.27 -14.49
CA ARG A 794 -7.19 26.98 -15.01
C ARG A 794 -5.93 26.67 -14.20
N THR A 795 -6.01 26.76 -12.87
CA THR A 795 -4.86 26.47 -11.99
C THR A 795 -4.39 25.02 -12.14
N THR A 796 -5.30 24.06 -12.20
CA THR A 796 -4.94 22.66 -12.47
C THR A 796 -4.32 22.47 -13.85
N ALA A 797 -4.85 23.11 -14.90
CA ALA A 797 -4.29 23.03 -16.24
C ALA A 797 -2.83 23.55 -16.31
N ALA A 798 -2.52 24.66 -15.63
CA ALA A 798 -1.15 25.15 -15.51
C ALA A 798 -0.25 24.21 -14.67
N THR A 799 -0.76 23.65 -13.56
CA THR A 799 -0.03 22.66 -12.76
C THR A 799 0.29 21.39 -13.57
N VAL A 800 -0.58 20.95 -14.48
CA VAL A 800 -0.30 19.83 -15.40
C VAL A 800 0.78 20.19 -16.41
N ILE A 801 0.75 21.39 -17.01
CA ILE A 801 1.83 21.87 -17.90
C ILE A 801 3.17 21.93 -17.15
N LEU A 802 3.20 22.55 -15.97
CA LEU A 802 4.42 22.75 -15.18
C LEU A 802 5.03 21.44 -14.67
N LYS A 803 4.23 20.41 -14.38
CA LYS A 803 4.75 19.09 -13.97
C LYS A 803 5.27 18.26 -15.15
N ASN A 804 4.80 18.49 -16.38
CA ASN A 804 5.07 17.63 -17.55
C ASN A 804 6.00 18.29 -18.59
N ASN A 805 7.27 18.46 -18.22
CA ASN A 805 8.35 18.93 -19.10
C ASN A 805 7.99 20.20 -19.93
N PRO A 806 7.68 21.33 -19.27
CA PRO A 806 7.25 22.54 -19.96
C PRO A 806 8.39 23.18 -20.77
N SER A 807 8.05 23.68 -21.96
CA SER A 807 8.97 24.45 -22.82
C SER A 807 9.22 25.86 -22.28
N TYR A 808 10.22 26.54 -22.87
CA TYR A 808 10.59 27.90 -22.48
C TYR A 808 9.41 28.88 -22.57
N MET A 809 8.63 28.80 -23.67
CA MET A 809 7.50 29.72 -23.90
C MET A 809 6.30 29.41 -23.00
N GLU A 810 6.04 28.13 -22.69
CA GLU A 810 4.98 27.76 -21.73
C GLU A 810 5.28 28.33 -20.34
N VAL A 811 6.51 28.16 -19.85
CA VAL A 811 6.93 28.75 -18.56
C VAL A 811 6.90 30.28 -18.60
N LYS A 812 7.39 30.89 -19.69
CA LYS A 812 7.43 32.36 -19.85
C LYS A 812 6.04 32.98 -19.91
N ASN A 813 5.11 32.38 -20.63
CA ASN A 813 3.74 32.89 -20.73
C ASN A 813 2.99 32.75 -19.39
N ILE A 814 3.21 31.64 -18.65
CA ILE A 814 2.67 31.48 -17.30
C ILE A 814 3.21 32.57 -16.37
N LEU A 815 4.53 32.78 -16.32
CA LEU A 815 5.15 33.82 -15.50
C LEU A 815 4.66 35.23 -15.86
N LEU A 816 4.58 35.57 -17.16
CA LEU A 816 4.09 36.87 -17.63
C LEU A 816 2.61 37.12 -17.33
N SER A 817 1.83 36.09 -17.00
CA SER A 817 0.44 36.27 -16.55
C SER A 817 0.30 36.57 -15.05
N ILE A 818 1.30 36.26 -14.22
CA ILE A 818 1.25 36.53 -12.77
C ILE A 818 1.28 38.04 -12.55
N GLY A 819 0.15 38.62 -12.15
CA GLY A 819 -0.12 40.06 -12.10
C GLY A 819 -1.44 40.41 -12.81
N GLU A 820 -1.74 39.71 -13.90
CA GLU A 820 -2.88 39.96 -14.80
C GLU A 820 -4.09 39.04 -14.52
N LEU A 821 -4.01 38.17 -13.51
CA LEU A 821 -5.07 37.24 -13.11
C LEU A 821 -5.84 37.79 -11.89
N PRO A 822 -7.00 37.22 -11.52
CA PRO A 822 -7.66 37.53 -10.25
C PRO A 822 -6.73 37.34 -9.03
N LYS A 823 -6.89 38.17 -8.00
CA LYS A 823 -6.02 38.27 -6.81
C LYS A 823 -5.47 36.91 -6.31
N GLU A 824 -6.34 36.02 -5.87
CA GLU A 824 -5.93 34.72 -5.32
C GLU A 824 -5.31 33.78 -6.36
N MET A 825 -5.67 33.93 -7.64
CA MET A 825 -5.05 33.17 -8.73
C MET A 825 -3.62 33.65 -9.03
N ASN A 826 -3.34 34.97 -8.97
CA ASN A 826 -1.97 35.48 -9.02
C ASN A 826 -1.11 34.87 -7.90
N LYS A 827 -1.62 34.95 -6.66
CA LYS A 827 -0.93 34.45 -5.48
C LYS A 827 -0.72 32.92 -5.52
N TYR A 828 -1.74 32.14 -5.90
CA TYR A 828 -1.60 30.68 -6.09
C TYR A 828 -0.53 30.33 -7.14
N MET A 829 -0.58 30.96 -8.33
CA MET A 829 0.37 30.66 -9.40
C MET A 829 1.80 31.06 -9.05
N LEU A 830 1.99 32.17 -8.33
CA LEU A 830 3.27 32.56 -7.75
C LEU A 830 3.78 31.53 -6.73
N SER A 831 2.92 31.11 -5.80
CA SER A 831 3.25 30.08 -4.80
C SER A 831 3.65 28.74 -5.44
N ILE A 832 2.97 28.29 -6.50
CA ILE A 832 3.33 27.09 -7.27
C ILE A 832 4.72 27.21 -7.90
N ILE A 833 5.06 28.37 -8.50
CA ILE A 833 6.39 28.63 -9.08
C ILE A 833 7.47 28.62 -7.99
N GLN A 834 7.21 29.26 -6.84
CA GLN A 834 8.12 29.27 -5.69
C GLN A 834 8.31 27.86 -5.10
N ASP A 835 7.26 27.05 -5.02
CA ASP A 835 7.31 25.68 -4.52
C ASP A 835 8.17 24.76 -5.41
N ILE A 836 7.96 24.83 -6.73
CA ILE A 836 8.79 24.13 -7.71
C ILE A 836 10.27 24.49 -7.52
N LEU A 837 10.58 25.79 -7.38
CA LEU A 837 11.95 26.29 -7.22
C LEU A 837 12.61 25.86 -5.90
N ARG A 838 11.84 25.83 -4.80
CA ARG A 838 12.28 25.44 -3.45
C ARG A 838 12.49 23.93 -3.33
N PHE A 839 11.58 23.13 -3.91
CA PHE A 839 11.59 21.67 -3.82
C PHE A 839 12.35 20.97 -4.98
N GLU A 840 12.93 21.74 -5.90
CA GLU A 840 13.71 21.25 -7.06
C GLU A 840 12.95 20.27 -7.97
N MET A 841 11.64 20.51 -8.19
CA MET A 841 10.83 19.70 -9.11
C MET A 841 11.34 19.77 -10.57
N PRO A 842 10.94 18.86 -11.48
CA PRO A 842 11.55 18.74 -12.82
C PRO A 842 11.62 20.03 -13.65
N ALA A 843 10.64 20.92 -13.54
CA ALA A 843 10.61 22.19 -14.27
C ALA A 843 11.56 23.27 -13.74
N SER A 844 12.17 23.12 -12.55
CA SER A 844 12.99 24.15 -11.91
C SER A 844 14.17 24.59 -12.77
N LYS A 845 14.75 23.69 -13.58
CA LYS A 845 15.82 24.04 -14.54
C LYS A 845 15.34 24.93 -15.69
N MET A 846 14.07 24.84 -16.09
CA MET A 846 13.47 25.72 -17.10
C MET A 846 13.04 27.06 -16.47
N ILE A 847 12.42 27.02 -15.29
CA ILE A 847 12.01 28.24 -14.57
C ILE A 847 13.24 29.09 -14.20
N ARG A 848 14.30 28.51 -13.64
CA ARG A 848 15.60 29.18 -13.39
C ARG A 848 16.30 29.68 -14.67
N ARG A 849 15.85 29.29 -15.86
CA ARG A 849 16.30 29.87 -17.15
C ARG A 849 15.48 31.10 -17.51
N VAL A 850 14.14 31.03 -17.41
CA VAL A 850 13.25 32.15 -17.72
C VAL A 850 13.44 33.30 -16.73
N LEU A 851 13.57 33.02 -15.43
CA LEU A 851 13.78 34.02 -14.36
C LEU A 851 15.12 34.81 -14.44
N LYS A 852 15.91 34.60 -15.50
CA LYS A 852 17.01 35.50 -15.89
C LYS A 852 16.52 36.76 -16.61
N GLU A 853 15.32 36.72 -17.20
CA GLU A 853 14.68 37.88 -17.81
C GLU A 853 13.99 38.73 -16.73
N MET A 854 14.51 39.94 -16.48
CA MET A 854 13.95 40.90 -15.52
C MET A 854 12.47 41.26 -15.78
N ALA A 855 11.99 41.13 -17.02
CA ALA A 855 10.56 41.31 -17.35
C ALA A 855 9.65 40.22 -16.72
N THR A 856 10.19 39.01 -16.51
CA THR A 856 9.49 37.86 -15.91
C THR A 856 9.77 37.71 -14.41
N HIS A 857 10.86 38.31 -13.93
CA HIS A 857 11.35 38.16 -12.56
C HIS A 857 11.82 39.51 -12.02
N ASN A 858 10.96 40.15 -11.24
CA ASN A 858 11.19 41.41 -10.56
C ASN A 858 10.29 41.49 -9.31
N TYR A 859 10.53 42.47 -8.44
CA TYR A 859 9.81 42.60 -7.18
C TYR A 859 8.31 42.84 -7.37
N ASP A 860 7.88 43.71 -8.30
CA ASP A 860 6.44 43.89 -8.57
C ASP A 860 5.77 42.54 -8.86
N ARG A 861 6.31 41.78 -9.81
CA ARG A 861 5.70 40.53 -10.28
C ARG A 861 5.69 39.45 -9.19
N PHE A 862 6.62 39.50 -8.24
CA PHE A 862 6.78 38.52 -7.15
C PHE A 862 6.24 39.00 -5.79
N SER A 863 5.75 40.24 -5.67
CA SER A 863 5.10 40.78 -4.47
C SER A 863 3.58 40.88 -4.66
N LYS A 864 2.90 39.75 -4.85
CA LYS A 864 1.44 39.69 -5.01
C LYS A 864 0.74 39.23 -3.72
N SER A 865 -0.31 39.94 -3.32
CA SER A 865 -1.07 39.70 -2.09
C SER A 865 -2.15 38.63 -2.25
N GLY A 866 -2.40 37.87 -1.18
CA GLY A 866 -3.47 36.88 -1.09
C GLY A 866 -3.14 35.78 -0.08
N SER A 867 -4.09 34.91 0.22
CA SER A 867 -3.94 33.80 1.18
C SER A 867 -3.57 32.46 0.51
N SER A 868 -3.71 32.35 -0.82
CA SER A 868 -3.47 31.11 -1.55
C SER A 868 -2.01 30.66 -1.51
N SER A 869 -1.76 29.36 -1.34
CA SER A 869 -0.43 28.84 -1.02
C SER A 869 -0.15 27.49 -1.69
N ALA A 870 1.13 27.14 -1.77
CA ALA A 870 1.61 25.84 -2.22
C ALA A 870 2.90 25.49 -1.48
N TYR A 871 2.95 24.31 -0.87
CA TYR A 871 4.10 23.86 -0.09
C TYR A 871 4.29 22.33 -0.18
N THR A 872 5.40 21.91 -0.78
CA THR A 872 5.93 20.53 -0.70
C THR A 872 7.07 20.40 0.32
N GLY A 873 7.00 19.38 1.19
CA GLY A 873 8.02 19.04 2.18
C GLY A 873 8.28 17.53 2.27
N TYR A 874 9.30 17.14 3.05
CA TYR A 874 9.64 15.73 3.32
C TYR A 874 9.06 15.27 4.67
N ILE A 875 8.33 14.15 4.69
CA ILE A 875 8.01 13.41 5.92
C ILE A 875 9.22 12.59 6.37
N GLU A 876 9.91 11.97 5.39
CA GLU A 876 11.14 11.21 5.58
C GLU A 876 11.99 11.28 4.30
N ARG A 877 13.33 11.29 4.43
CA ARG A 877 14.25 11.21 3.29
C ARG A 877 15.46 10.33 3.62
N SER A 878 15.66 9.29 2.83
CA SER A 878 16.83 8.40 2.87
C SER A 878 17.50 8.32 1.49
N PRO A 879 18.69 7.71 1.35
CA PRO A 879 19.33 7.50 0.04
C PRO A 879 18.59 6.55 -0.92
N ARG A 880 17.59 5.79 -0.45
CA ARG A 880 16.86 4.77 -1.25
C ARG A 880 15.38 5.10 -1.43
N ALA A 881 14.77 5.72 -0.44
CA ALA A 881 13.35 6.03 -0.38
C ALA A 881 13.11 7.43 0.21
N ALA A 882 12.06 8.10 -0.24
CA ALA A 882 11.64 9.41 0.25
C ALA A 882 10.11 9.47 0.34
N SER A 883 9.61 10.14 1.37
CA SER A 883 8.19 10.34 1.62
C SER A 883 7.92 11.84 1.69
N THR A 884 6.94 12.33 0.93
CA THR A 884 6.71 13.77 0.74
C THR A 884 5.26 14.14 0.96
N TYR A 885 5.01 15.22 1.69
CA TYR A 885 3.71 15.87 1.79
C TYR A 885 3.67 17.11 0.90
N SER A 886 2.54 17.39 0.27
CA SER A 886 2.29 18.57 -0.55
C SER A 886 0.92 19.13 -0.21
N LEU A 887 0.86 20.37 0.26
CA LEU A 887 -0.37 21.11 0.52
C LEU A 887 -0.45 22.31 -0.44
N ASP A 888 -1.43 22.33 -1.33
CA ASP A 888 -1.74 23.51 -2.16
C ASP A 888 -3.20 23.95 -1.97
N ILE A 889 -3.40 25.25 -1.79
CA ILE A 889 -4.66 25.85 -1.34
C ILE A 889 -4.98 27.08 -2.20
N LEU A 890 -6.16 27.07 -2.80
CA LEU A 890 -6.76 28.16 -3.56
C LEU A 890 -7.97 28.71 -2.80
N TYR A 891 -7.98 30.02 -2.54
CA TYR A 891 -9.11 30.75 -1.99
C TYR A 891 -9.92 31.45 -3.09
N SER A 892 -11.20 31.72 -2.84
CA SER A 892 -11.99 32.72 -3.58
C SER A 892 -11.62 34.14 -3.11
N GLY A 893 -12.02 35.17 -3.86
CA GLY A 893 -11.71 36.57 -3.56
C GLY A 893 -12.23 37.02 -2.18
N SER A 894 -13.34 36.42 -1.74
CA SER A 894 -13.94 36.57 -0.40
C SER A 894 -13.06 36.08 0.76
N GLY A 895 -12.02 35.29 0.48
CA GLY A 895 -11.17 34.64 1.49
C GLY A 895 -11.70 33.28 1.94
N ILE A 896 -12.75 32.74 1.32
CA ILE A 896 -13.23 31.38 1.58
C ILE A 896 -12.36 30.35 0.84
N LEU A 897 -12.20 29.17 1.43
CA LEU A 897 -11.51 28.05 0.81
C LEU A 897 -12.28 27.58 -0.45
N ARG A 898 -11.70 27.76 -1.64
CA ARG A 898 -12.26 27.23 -2.89
C ARG A 898 -11.84 25.79 -3.13
N ARG A 899 -10.54 25.49 -2.92
CA ARG A 899 -9.97 24.14 -2.99
C ARG A 899 -8.72 24.00 -2.13
N SER A 900 -8.63 22.94 -1.33
CA SER A 900 -7.39 22.45 -0.70
C SER A 900 -7.02 21.09 -1.28
N ASN A 901 -5.75 20.88 -1.62
CA ASN A 901 -5.17 19.61 -2.04
C ASN A 901 -4.06 19.20 -1.06
N LEU A 902 -4.30 18.20 -0.22
CA LEU A 902 -3.26 17.49 0.51
C LEU A 902 -2.89 16.22 -0.27
N ASN A 903 -1.60 16.05 -0.59
CA ASN A 903 -1.06 14.87 -1.26
C ASN A 903 0.09 14.30 -0.42
N ILE A 904 0.12 12.98 -0.24
CA ILE A 904 1.21 12.23 0.40
C ILE A 904 1.71 11.19 -0.61
N LEU A 905 2.95 11.36 -1.05
CA LEU A 905 3.59 10.54 -2.07
C LEU A 905 4.77 9.78 -1.48
N GLN A 906 4.83 8.48 -1.74
CA GLN A 906 5.92 7.60 -1.31
C GLN A 906 6.76 7.17 -2.52
N TYR A 907 8.08 7.32 -2.42
CA TYR A 907 9.03 6.97 -3.47
C TYR A 907 10.04 5.93 -3.01
N ILE A 908 10.42 5.02 -3.91
CA ILE A 908 11.55 4.10 -3.77
C ILE A 908 12.31 4.06 -5.10
N GLY A 909 13.53 4.61 -5.11
CA GLY A 909 14.31 4.80 -6.33
C GLY A 909 13.56 5.65 -7.37
N LYS A 910 13.09 5.03 -8.45
CA LYS A 910 12.25 5.67 -9.50
C LYS A 910 10.75 5.38 -9.36
N ALA A 911 10.36 4.43 -8.52
CA ALA A 911 8.95 4.07 -8.33
C ALA A 911 8.29 5.07 -7.37
N GLY A 912 7.07 5.48 -7.70
CA GLY A 912 6.20 6.30 -6.85
C GLY A 912 4.87 5.58 -6.58
N LEU A 913 4.25 5.93 -5.47
CA LEU A 913 2.93 5.48 -5.01
C LEU A 913 2.18 6.70 -4.48
N HIS A 914 0.97 6.97 -4.97
CA HIS A 914 0.11 7.98 -4.35
C HIS A 914 -0.53 7.37 -3.09
N GLY A 915 0.13 7.53 -1.94
CA GLY A 915 -0.28 6.94 -0.68
C GLY A 915 -1.63 7.48 -0.20
N SER A 916 -1.78 8.81 -0.19
CA SER A 916 -3.04 9.48 0.08
C SER A 916 -3.15 10.82 -0.66
N GLN A 917 -4.31 11.09 -1.25
CA GLN A 917 -4.77 12.43 -1.61
C GLN A 917 -6.04 12.72 -0.82
N VAL A 918 -6.15 13.91 -0.24
CA VAL A 918 -7.40 14.47 0.28
C VAL A 918 -7.58 15.84 -0.37
N VAL A 919 -8.61 15.96 -1.19
CA VAL A 919 -9.07 17.23 -1.75
C VAL A 919 -10.32 17.66 -0.98
N ILE A 920 -10.38 18.92 -0.58
CA ILE A 920 -11.60 19.57 -0.08
C ILE A 920 -11.95 20.67 -1.07
N GLU A 921 -13.18 20.68 -1.58
CA GLU A 921 -13.71 21.69 -2.50
C GLU A 921 -14.94 22.34 -1.87
N ALA A 922 -15.08 23.66 -2.04
CA ALA A 922 -16.27 24.40 -1.64
C ALA A 922 -16.56 25.59 -2.56
N GLN A 923 -17.81 26.07 -2.55
CA GLN A 923 -18.32 27.20 -3.35
C GLN A 923 -19.67 27.69 -2.82
N GLY A 924 -20.05 28.91 -3.16
CA GLY A 924 -21.36 29.48 -2.81
C GLY A 924 -21.55 29.65 -1.30
N LEU A 925 -20.45 29.83 -0.56
CA LEU A 925 -20.46 30.01 0.90
C LEU A 925 -20.32 31.49 1.29
N GLU A 926 -20.03 32.35 0.33
CA GLU A 926 -19.87 33.79 0.45
C GLU A 926 -21.05 34.46 1.17
N ALA A 927 -22.28 33.96 0.94
CA ALA A 927 -23.48 34.42 1.62
C ALA A 927 -23.43 34.28 3.16
N LEU A 928 -22.73 33.26 3.69
CA LEU A 928 -22.62 33.00 5.15
C LEU A 928 -21.84 34.09 5.90
N ILE A 929 -21.00 34.84 5.19
CA ILE A 929 -20.15 35.90 5.74
C ILE A 929 -20.50 37.28 5.15
N ALA A 930 -21.66 37.40 4.49
CA ALA A 930 -22.11 38.58 3.76
C ALA A 930 -21.10 39.10 2.70
N ALA A 931 -20.30 38.20 2.11
CA ALA A 931 -19.42 38.51 0.99
C ALA A 931 -20.14 38.32 -0.35
N THR A 932 -19.64 38.99 -1.40
CA THR A 932 -20.06 38.74 -2.79
C THR A 932 -19.27 37.57 -3.39
N PRO A 933 -19.90 36.70 -4.20
CA PRO A 933 -19.18 35.77 -5.08
C PRO A 933 -18.18 36.46 -6.00
N ASP A 934 -17.22 35.69 -6.51
CA ASP A 934 -16.31 36.13 -7.56
C ASP A 934 -17.02 36.22 -8.93
N GLU A 935 -16.47 37.01 -9.85
CA GLU A 935 -16.95 37.09 -11.25
C GLU A 935 -16.99 35.69 -11.89
N GLY A 936 -18.17 35.28 -12.35
CA GLY A 936 -18.44 33.96 -12.91
C GLY A 936 -18.85 32.88 -11.89
N GLU A 937 -18.83 33.17 -10.58
CA GLU A 937 -19.26 32.26 -9.50
C GLU A 937 -20.62 32.67 -8.88
N GLU A 938 -21.22 33.78 -9.32
CA GLU A 938 -22.51 34.33 -8.84
C GLU A 938 -23.71 33.36 -8.90
N ASN A 939 -23.68 32.37 -9.79
CA ASN A 939 -24.75 31.38 -9.98
C ASN A 939 -24.40 29.99 -9.41
N LEU A 940 -23.35 29.88 -8.58
CA LEU A 940 -22.99 28.62 -7.92
C LEU A 940 -23.78 28.45 -6.61
N ASP A 941 -24.53 27.35 -6.51
CA ASP A 941 -25.19 26.94 -5.28
C ASP A 941 -24.19 26.51 -4.20
N SER A 942 -24.59 26.64 -2.93
CA SER A 942 -23.75 26.34 -1.77
C SER A 942 -23.40 24.86 -1.72
N TYR A 943 -22.13 24.54 -1.95
CA TYR A 943 -21.62 23.17 -1.99
C TYR A 943 -20.31 23.06 -1.22
N ALA A 944 -20.14 21.94 -0.51
CA ALA A 944 -18.83 21.48 -0.07
C ALA A 944 -18.74 19.95 -0.16
N GLY A 945 -17.56 19.45 -0.52
CA GLY A 945 -17.28 18.03 -0.64
C GLY A 945 -15.80 17.68 -0.51
N MET A 946 -15.55 16.38 -0.37
CA MET A 946 -14.21 15.82 -0.24
C MET A 946 -13.99 14.73 -1.29
N SER A 947 -12.86 14.77 -2.00
CA SER A 947 -12.44 13.74 -2.95
C SER A 947 -11.13 13.11 -2.50
N ALA A 948 -11.08 11.79 -2.43
CA ALA A 948 -9.95 11.05 -1.88
C ALA A 948 -9.31 10.08 -2.88
N ILE A 949 -7.99 9.97 -2.84
CA ILE A 949 -7.23 8.85 -3.42
C ILE A 949 -6.51 8.15 -2.27
N LEU A 950 -6.57 6.83 -2.20
CA LEU A 950 -5.76 6.02 -1.28
C LEU A 950 -5.03 4.95 -2.09
N PHE A 951 -3.71 4.83 -1.91
CA PHE A 951 -2.87 3.82 -2.57
C PHE A 951 -3.15 3.66 -4.07
N ASP A 952 -3.06 4.78 -4.80
CA ASP A 952 -3.42 4.97 -6.22
C ASP A 952 -4.91 4.77 -6.60
N VAL A 953 -5.82 4.39 -5.69
CA VAL A 953 -7.25 4.24 -5.97
C VAL A 953 -8.03 5.51 -5.61
N GLN A 954 -8.58 6.20 -6.61
CA GLN A 954 -9.60 7.25 -6.43
C GLN A 954 -10.88 6.60 -5.90
N LEU A 955 -11.40 7.13 -4.80
CA LEU A 955 -12.68 6.74 -4.19
C LEU A 955 -13.84 7.58 -4.75
N ARG A 956 -15.09 7.24 -4.41
CA ARG A 956 -16.24 8.12 -4.69
C ARG A 956 -16.07 9.41 -3.87
N PRO A 957 -16.24 10.61 -4.46
CA PRO A 957 -16.29 11.85 -3.69
C PRO A 957 -17.47 11.85 -2.70
N VAL A 958 -17.25 12.40 -1.51
CA VAL A 958 -18.26 12.54 -0.46
C VAL A 958 -18.69 13.99 -0.38
N THR A 959 -19.97 14.25 -0.65
CA THR A 959 -20.57 15.59 -0.50
C THR A 959 -20.91 15.84 0.97
N PHE A 960 -20.35 16.89 1.57
CA PHE A 960 -20.71 17.31 2.93
C PHE A 960 -22.08 17.97 2.94
N PHE A 961 -22.33 18.86 1.99
CA PHE A 961 -23.66 19.41 1.72
C PHE A 961 -23.79 19.91 0.28
N ASN A 962 -25.03 20.00 -0.21
CA ASN A 962 -25.36 20.59 -1.51
C ASN A 962 -26.70 21.33 -1.42
N GLY A 963 -26.68 22.63 -1.72
CA GLY A 963 -27.80 23.54 -1.49
C GLY A 963 -27.74 24.20 -0.11
N TYR A 964 -28.08 25.49 -0.06
CA TYR A 964 -28.10 26.27 1.19
C TYR A 964 -29.01 25.67 2.28
N SER A 965 -30.08 24.97 1.90
CA SER A 965 -31.01 24.31 2.83
C SER A 965 -30.40 23.10 3.55
N ASP A 966 -29.63 22.26 2.84
CA ASP A 966 -28.91 21.12 3.42
C ASP A 966 -27.76 21.59 4.31
N LEU A 967 -27.05 22.63 3.89
CA LEU A 967 -26.07 23.34 4.71
C LEU A 967 -26.66 23.84 6.04
N MET A 968 -27.76 24.60 6.00
CA MET A 968 -28.39 25.10 7.22
C MET A 968 -28.97 23.97 8.09
N SER A 969 -29.50 22.92 7.47
CA SER A 969 -29.96 21.71 8.20
C SER A 969 -28.81 21.05 8.98
N LYS A 970 -27.63 20.93 8.36
CA LYS A 970 -26.43 20.35 8.99
C LYS A 970 -25.81 21.30 10.01
N MET A 971 -25.74 22.60 9.75
CA MET A 971 -25.25 23.59 10.73
C MET A 971 -26.11 23.63 12.00
N LEU A 972 -27.43 23.47 11.88
CA LEU A 972 -28.37 23.43 13.02
C LEU A 972 -28.43 22.07 13.74
N SER A 973 -27.77 21.03 13.21
CA SER A 973 -27.74 19.69 13.80
C SER A 973 -26.33 19.17 14.12
N ALA A 974 -25.27 19.90 13.75
CA ALA A 974 -23.90 19.56 14.04
C ALA A 974 -23.59 19.71 15.54
N SER A 975 -23.28 18.60 16.20
CA SER A 975 -22.49 18.63 17.43
C SER A 975 -21.01 18.81 17.10
N SER A 976 -20.20 19.15 18.11
CA SER A 976 -18.74 19.25 17.99
C SER A 976 -18.02 17.89 17.89
N ASP A 977 -18.74 16.81 17.63
CA ASP A 977 -18.21 15.44 17.72
C ASP A 977 -17.52 15.00 16.41
N PRO A 978 -16.46 14.17 16.46
CA PRO A 978 -15.78 13.69 15.26
C PRO A 978 -16.66 12.75 14.42
N VAL A 979 -16.93 13.14 13.18
CA VAL A 979 -17.61 12.31 12.18
C VAL A 979 -16.57 11.42 11.48
N SER A 980 -16.76 10.10 11.54
CA SER A 980 -15.91 9.14 10.81
C SER A 980 -16.20 9.22 9.31
N VAL A 981 -15.18 9.53 8.50
CA VAL A 981 -15.30 9.71 7.04
C VAL A 981 -14.82 8.47 6.29
N VAL A 982 -13.68 7.89 6.69
CA VAL A 982 -13.19 6.60 6.15
C VAL A 982 -12.63 5.76 7.30
N LYS A 983 -13.27 4.64 7.58
CA LYS A 983 -12.84 3.64 8.57
C LYS A 983 -12.87 2.25 7.94
N GLY A 984 -11.78 1.47 8.05
CA GLY A 984 -11.70 0.12 7.48
C GLY A 984 -10.32 -0.53 7.56
N LEU A 985 -10.26 -1.82 7.21
CA LEU A 985 -9.06 -2.65 7.15
C LEU A 985 -8.67 -2.95 5.68
N ILE A 986 -7.39 -2.82 5.38
CA ILE A 986 -6.83 -2.96 4.03
C ILE A 986 -5.66 -3.94 4.06
N LEU A 987 -5.67 -4.94 3.18
CA LEU A 987 -4.49 -5.73 2.82
C LEU A 987 -3.75 -4.99 1.70
N LEU A 988 -2.56 -4.47 1.98
CA LEU A 988 -1.84 -3.53 1.10
C LEU A 988 -0.55 -4.13 0.50
N VAL A 989 0.21 -4.89 1.30
CA VAL A 989 1.33 -5.72 0.85
C VAL A 989 0.90 -7.16 0.98
N ASP A 990 1.17 -7.98 -0.03
CA ASP A 990 0.79 -9.39 -0.03
C ASP A 990 1.62 -10.13 -1.07
N HIS A 991 2.38 -11.10 -0.60
CA HIS A 991 3.31 -11.91 -1.37
C HIS A 991 3.26 -13.33 -0.79
N SER A 992 3.08 -14.32 -1.66
CA SER A 992 3.12 -15.73 -1.30
C SER A 992 3.93 -16.49 -2.34
N GLN A 993 4.82 -17.37 -1.88
CA GLN A 993 5.63 -18.21 -2.75
C GLN A 993 5.81 -19.61 -2.14
N GLU A 994 5.15 -20.61 -2.74
CA GLU A 994 5.37 -22.02 -2.43
C GLU A 994 6.55 -22.58 -3.24
N LEU A 995 7.62 -22.92 -2.55
CA LEU A 995 8.90 -23.32 -3.12
C LEU A 995 9.13 -24.84 -2.98
N GLN A 996 9.58 -25.45 -4.08
CA GLN A 996 10.09 -26.82 -4.11
C GLN A 996 11.62 -26.80 -4.08
N LEU A 997 12.20 -26.97 -2.91
CA LEU A 997 13.66 -27.00 -2.76
C LEU A 997 14.26 -28.23 -3.45
N GLN A 998 15.49 -28.11 -3.95
CA GLN A 998 16.27 -29.17 -4.62
C GLN A 998 16.53 -30.37 -3.70
N SER A 999 16.58 -30.13 -2.38
CA SER A 999 16.58 -31.17 -1.33
C SER A 999 15.31 -32.05 -1.26
N GLY A 1000 14.24 -31.69 -1.96
CA GLY A 1000 12.90 -32.30 -1.84
C GLY A 1000 11.99 -31.64 -0.79
N LEU A 1001 12.55 -30.83 0.11
CA LEU A 1001 11.78 -30.13 1.15
C LEU A 1001 10.82 -29.09 0.55
N LYS A 1002 9.64 -28.94 1.17
CA LYS A 1002 8.70 -27.85 0.87
C LYS A 1002 9.10 -26.62 1.68
N ALA A 1003 9.11 -25.46 1.05
CA ALA A 1003 9.30 -24.18 1.71
C ALA A 1003 8.19 -23.19 1.34
N ASN A 1004 7.79 -22.34 2.28
CA ASN A 1004 6.87 -21.23 2.07
C ASN A 1004 7.58 -19.92 2.43
N ILE A 1005 7.41 -18.90 1.60
CA ILE A 1005 7.68 -17.49 1.93
C ILE A 1005 6.35 -16.75 1.83
N GLU A 1006 5.92 -16.14 2.93
CA GLU A 1006 4.65 -15.41 3.00
C GLU A 1006 4.88 -14.05 3.65
N VAL A 1007 4.57 -12.97 2.95
CA VAL A 1007 4.72 -11.60 3.46
C VAL A 1007 3.43 -10.83 3.24
N GLN A 1008 2.86 -10.32 4.32
CA GLN A 1008 1.63 -9.52 4.30
C GLN A 1008 1.85 -8.22 5.05
N GLY A 1009 1.29 -7.13 4.54
CA GLY A 1009 1.21 -5.82 5.17
C GLY A 1009 -0.24 -5.39 5.23
N GLY A 1010 -0.81 -5.48 6.43
CA GLY A 1010 -2.15 -5.00 6.74
C GLY A 1010 -2.08 -3.57 7.26
N LEU A 1011 -3.15 -2.82 7.03
CA LEU A 1011 -3.26 -1.43 7.41
C LEU A 1011 -4.71 -1.11 7.81
N ALA A 1012 -4.92 -0.53 8.98
CA ALA A 1012 -6.20 0.07 9.35
C ALA A 1012 -6.15 1.58 9.14
N ILE A 1013 -7.27 2.15 8.69
CA ILE A 1013 -7.49 3.60 8.59
C ILE A 1013 -8.67 3.98 9.49
N ASP A 1014 -8.52 5.09 10.20
CA ASP A 1014 -9.61 5.84 10.83
C ASP A 1014 -9.39 7.35 10.55
N ILE A 1015 -9.99 7.84 9.45
CA ILE A 1015 -10.05 9.26 9.11
C ILE A 1015 -11.38 9.81 9.65
N SER A 1016 -11.27 10.73 10.60
CA SER A 1016 -12.40 11.46 11.19
C SER A 1016 -12.23 12.97 11.04
N GLY A 1017 -13.34 13.66 10.81
CA GLY A 1017 -13.40 15.12 10.70
C GLY A 1017 -14.30 15.71 11.78
N ALA A 1018 -13.84 16.78 12.42
CA ALA A 1018 -14.66 17.64 13.30
C ALA A 1018 -14.56 19.08 12.80
N MET A 1019 -15.67 19.83 12.88
CA MET A 1019 -15.70 21.25 12.51
C MET A 1019 -16.46 22.04 13.57
N GLU A 1020 -15.72 22.90 14.27
CA GLU A 1020 -16.25 23.93 15.15
C GLU A 1020 -16.45 25.20 14.28
N PHE A 1021 -17.63 25.83 14.33
CA PHE A 1021 -17.92 27.05 13.57
C PHE A 1021 -18.81 27.98 14.39
N SER A 1022 -18.41 29.26 14.53
CA SER A 1022 -19.19 30.27 15.23
C SER A 1022 -19.18 31.59 14.49
N LEU A 1023 -20.35 31.99 13.97
CA LEU A 1023 -20.57 33.33 13.42
C LEU A 1023 -20.42 34.43 14.50
N TRP A 1024 -20.76 34.11 15.75
CA TRP A 1024 -20.71 35.06 16.87
C TRP A 1024 -19.28 35.44 17.26
N TYR A 1025 -18.41 34.44 17.43
CA TYR A 1025 -16.97 34.68 17.70
C TYR A 1025 -16.18 35.00 16.42
N ARG A 1026 -16.77 34.77 15.24
CA ARG A 1026 -16.13 34.84 13.91
C ARG A 1026 -14.91 33.92 13.80
N GLU A 1027 -15.05 32.73 14.36
CA GLU A 1027 -14.01 31.70 14.37
C GLU A 1027 -14.52 30.38 13.78
N SER A 1028 -13.62 29.65 13.13
CA SER A 1028 -13.82 28.26 12.78
C SER A 1028 -12.56 27.43 13.05
N LYS A 1029 -12.76 26.21 13.53
CA LYS A 1029 -11.70 25.25 13.76
C LYS A 1029 -12.08 23.90 13.15
N THR A 1030 -11.40 23.55 12.05
CA THR A 1030 -11.53 22.23 11.42
C THR A 1030 -10.40 21.34 11.90
N ARG A 1031 -10.71 20.11 12.30
CA ARG A 1031 -9.72 19.08 12.65
C ARG A 1031 -9.98 17.84 11.81
N VAL A 1032 -8.97 17.38 11.08
CA VAL A 1032 -9.01 16.12 10.33
C VAL A 1032 -7.95 15.20 10.92
N LYS A 1033 -8.39 14.21 11.68
CA LYS A 1033 -7.52 13.24 12.36
C LYS A 1033 -7.49 11.94 11.57
N ASN A 1034 -6.33 11.60 11.03
CA ASN A 1034 -6.06 10.35 10.34
C ASN A 1034 -5.21 9.44 11.25
N ARG A 1035 -5.83 8.38 11.78
CA ARG A 1035 -5.11 7.32 12.51
C ARG A 1035 -4.83 6.16 11.56
N VAL A 1036 -3.59 5.69 11.55
CA VAL A 1036 -3.12 4.60 10.69
C VAL A 1036 -2.34 3.58 11.52
N ALA A 1037 -2.91 2.39 11.70
CA ALA A 1037 -2.16 1.26 12.27
C ALA A 1037 -1.64 0.37 11.14
N VAL A 1038 -0.35 0.10 11.12
CA VAL A 1038 0.31 -0.73 10.09
C VAL A 1038 0.96 -1.93 10.75
N VAL A 1039 0.72 -3.12 10.20
CA VAL A 1039 1.38 -4.37 10.63
C VAL A 1039 1.90 -5.09 9.39
N ILE A 1040 3.20 -5.35 9.36
CA ILE A 1040 3.84 -6.17 8.32
C ILE A 1040 4.37 -7.44 8.97
N THR A 1041 3.88 -8.59 8.51
CA THR A 1041 4.31 -9.93 8.89
C THR A 1041 5.03 -10.60 7.73
N GLY A 1042 6.22 -11.15 7.96
CA GLY A 1042 6.89 -12.06 7.03
C GLY A 1042 7.19 -13.39 7.72
N ASP A 1043 6.53 -14.47 7.31
CA ASP A 1043 6.83 -15.85 7.73
C ASP A 1043 7.63 -16.58 6.66
N VAL A 1044 8.51 -17.46 7.13
CA VAL A 1044 9.43 -18.26 6.31
C VAL A 1044 9.48 -19.63 6.92
N THR A 1045 8.95 -20.65 6.25
CA THR A 1045 8.91 -22.00 6.83
C THR A 1045 9.41 -23.07 5.89
N VAL A 1046 9.98 -24.15 6.44
CA VAL A 1046 10.43 -25.33 5.69
C VAL A 1046 9.96 -26.58 6.41
N ASP A 1047 9.19 -27.40 5.70
CA ASP A 1047 8.43 -28.54 6.24
C ASP A 1047 8.84 -29.84 5.53
N SER A 1048 9.09 -30.89 6.33
CA SER A 1048 9.37 -32.26 5.88
C SER A 1048 8.24 -33.24 6.22
N SER A 1049 7.09 -32.74 6.67
CA SER A 1049 5.97 -33.43 7.34
C SER A 1049 6.28 -34.04 8.72
N PHE A 1050 7.55 -34.30 9.05
CA PHE A 1050 7.97 -34.79 10.38
C PHE A 1050 8.70 -33.72 11.22
N VAL A 1051 9.39 -32.77 10.59
CA VAL A 1051 9.95 -31.57 11.24
C VAL A 1051 9.65 -30.32 10.41
N LYS A 1052 9.24 -29.24 11.10
CA LYS A 1052 9.02 -27.92 10.52
C LYS A 1052 9.90 -26.89 11.24
N ALA A 1053 10.71 -26.16 10.48
CA ALA A 1053 11.42 -24.97 10.94
C ALA A 1053 10.69 -23.72 10.45
N GLY A 1054 10.73 -22.64 11.23
CA GLY A 1054 10.10 -21.38 10.85
C GLY A 1054 10.74 -20.13 11.46
N LEU A 1055 10.66 -19.03 10.70
CA LEU A 1055 11.12 -17.70 11.07
C LEU A 1055 9.98 -16.72 10.78
N GLU A 1056 9.22 -16.38 11.81
CA GLU A 1056 8.21 -15.32 11.79
C GLU A 1056 8.90 -13.99 12.12
N THR A 1057 8.70 -12.98 11.30
CA THR A 1057 9.07 -11.58 11.57
C THR A 1057 7.81 -10.73 11.57
N ARG A 1058 7.68 -9.80 12.51
CA ARG A 1058 6.59 -8.82 12.54
C ARG A 1058 7.11 -7.43 12.87
N VAL A 1059 6.65 -6.44 12.13
CA VAL A 1059 6.79 -5.02 12.47
C VAL A 1059 5.39 -4.45 12.61
N GLU A 1060 5.17 -3.66 13.66
CA GLU A 1060 3.92 -2.95 13.89
C GLU A 1060 4.17 -1.51 14.31
N SER A 1061 3.35 -0.60 13.80
CA SER A 1061 3.42 0.83 14.12
C SER A 1061 2.03 1.45 14.16
N GLU A 1062 1.79 2.30 15.16
CA GLU A 1062 0.51 2.98 15.38
C GLU A 1062 0.75 4.48 15.18
N ALA A 1063 0.40 5.02 14.02
CA ALA A 1063 0.70 6.40 13.62
C ALA A 1063 -0.54 7.28 13.63
N GLY A 1064 -0.38 8.56 13.98
CA GLY A 1064 -1.40 9.59 13.86
C GLY A 1064 -0.88 10.79 13.09
N LEU A 1065 -1.70 11.31 12.17
CA LEU A 1065 -1.50 12.61 11.53
C LEU A 1065 -2.78 13.43 11.76
N GLU A 1066 -2.66 14.61 12.35
CA GLU A 1066 -3.77 15.53 12.56
C GLU A 1066 -3.51 16.83 11.81
N PHE A 1067 -4.42 17.16 10.90
CA PHE A 1067 -4.46 18.47 10.25
C PHE A 1067 -5.46 19.35 11.00
N ILE A 1068 -4.99 20.48 11.52
CA ILE A 1068 -5.81 21.46 12.24
C ILE A 1068 -5.77 22.75 11.42
N SER A 1069 -6.94 23.32 11.13
CA SER A 1069 -7.09 24.63 10.51
C SER A 1069 -7.90 25.51 11.45
N THR A 1070 -7.29 26.57 11.97
CA THR A 1070 -7.94 27.60 12.79
C THR A 1070 -8.05 28.88 11.95
N VAL A 1071 -9.27 29.37 11.77
CA VAL A 1071 -9.60 30.53 10.94
C VAL A 1071 -10.31 31.56 11.80
N GLN A 1072 -9.74 32.75 11.93
CA GLN A 1072 -10.40 33.92 12.52
C GLN A 1072 -10.80 34.86 11.39
N PHE A 1073 -12.10 34.93 11.10
CA PHE A 1073 -12.69 35.70 10.00
C PHE A 1073 -13.30 37.03 10.48
N SER A 1074 -12.73 37.62 11.52
CA SER A 1074 -13.19 38.87 12.13
C SER A 1074 -12.93 40.10 11.26
N GLN A 1075 -11.83 40.11 10.51
CA GLN A 1075 -11.41 41.11 9.54
C GLN A 1075 -10.76 40.42 8.33
N TYR A 1076 -10.83 41.01 7.13
CA TYR A 1076 -10.21 40.48 5.92
C TYR A 1076 -8.87 41.17 5.62
N PRO A 1077 -7.81 40.43 5.20
CA PRO A 1077 -7.75 38.99 4.99
C PRO A 1077 -7.81 38.21 6.31
N PHE A 1078 -8.53 37.08 6.31
CA PHE A 1078 -8.72 36.26 7.50
C PHE A 1078 -7.39 35.69 8.00
N LEU A 1079 -7.21 35.64 9.33
CA LEU A 1079 -6.08 34.96 9.94
C LEU A 1079 -6.32 33.45 9.85
N VAL A 1080 -5.47 32.74 9.10
CA VAL A 1080 -5.51 31.29 8.94
C VAL A 1080 -4.23 30.69 9.49
N CYS A 1081 -4.34 29.94 10.57
CA CYS A 1081 -3.25 29.09 11.06
C CYS A 1081 -3.58 27.62 10.78
N MET A 1082 -2.74 26.97 10.00
CA MET A 1082 -2.79 25.53 9.74
C MET A 1082 -1.60 24.84 10.40
N GLN A 1083 -1.88 23.73 11.07
CA GLN A 1083 -0.92 22.83 11.69
C GLN A 1083 -1.07 21.44 11.07
N MET A 1084 0.05 20.74 10.89
CA MET A 1084 0.10 19.35 10.43
C MET A 1084 0.94 18.56 11.43
N ASP A 1085 0.31 18.10 12.51
CA ASP A 1085 0.99 17.40 13.60
C ASP A 1085 1.06 15.90 13.33
N ARG A 1086 2.27 15.35 13.36
CA ARG A 1086 2.50 13.90 13.38
C ARG A 1086 2.67 13.47 14.83
N ALA A 1087 1.66 12.77 15.35
CA ALA A 1087 1.70 12.21 16.70
C ALA A 1087 2.87 11.24 16.89
N GLU A 1088 3.35 11.12 18.12
CA GLU A 1088 4.37 10.16 18.51
C GLU A 1088 3.86 8.72 18.33
N ALA A 1089 4.63 7.89 17.62
CA ALA A 1089 4.19 6.58 17.14
C ALA A 1089 5.07 5.44 17.71
N PRO A 1090 4.51 4.46 18.45
CA PRO A 1090 5.28 3.29 18.85
C PRO A 1090 5.63 2.45 17.63
N PHE A 1091 6.87 1.98 17.55
CA PHE A 1091 7.38 1.11 16.50
C PHE A 1091 8.00 -0.14 17.15
N ARG A 1092 7.33 -1.28 16.97
CA ARG A 1092 7.68 -2.55 17.63
C ARG A 1092 8.09 -3.58 16.58
N GLN A 1093 9.19 -4.29 16.83
CA GLN A 1093 9.68 -5.38 15.98
C GLN A 1093 9.74 -6.68 16.77
N TYR A 1094 9.27 -7.76 16.17
CA TYR A 1094 9.28 -9.11 16.75
C TYR A 1094 9.94 -10.10 15.79
N GLU A 1095 10.74 -10.99 16.34
CA GLU A 1095 11.36 -12.12 15.63
C GLU A 1095 11.05 -13.39 16.43
N THR A 1096 10.27 -14.31 15.87
CA THR A 1096 10.01 -15.64 16.44
C THR A 1096 10.67 -16.70 15.56
N LYS A 1097 11.70 -17.36 16.10
CA LYS A 1097 12.40 -18.48 15.46
C LYS A 1097 11.95 -19.79 16.11
N TYR A 1098 11.52 -20.79 15.34
CA TYR A 1098 11.05 -22.06 15.90
C TYR A 1098 11.50 -23.31 15.12
N GLU A 1099 11.56 -24.43 15.85
CA GLU A 1099 11.76 -25.78 15.31
C GLU A 1099 10.74 -26.70 16.01
N ARG A 1100 9.84 -27.33 15.25
CA ARG A 1100 8.76 -28.19 15.77
C ARG A 1100 8.82 -29.57 15.10
N LEU A 1101 8.50 -30.60 15.86
CA LEU A 1101 8.16 -31.91 15.29
C LEU A 1101 6.64 -31.98 15.06
N SER A 1102 6.19 -33.00 14.33
CA SER A 1102 4.77 -33.35 14.19
C SER A 1102 4.03 -33.58 15.53
N THR A 1103 4.75 -33.86 16.62
CA THR A 1103 4.19 -34.01 17.97
C THR A 1103 5.09 -33.44 19.07
N GLY A 1104 4.47 -32.90 20.12
CA GLY A 1104 5.15 -32.38 21.32
C GLY A 1104 5.60 -30.92 21.23
N ARG A 1105 6.13 -30.40 22.34
CA ARG A 1105 6.56 -28.99 22.45
C ARG A 1105 7.87 -28.78 21.69
N GLY A 1106 7.84 -27.90 20.68
CA GLY A 1106 9.01 -27.51 19.90
C GLY A 1106 9.93 -26.49 20.59
N TYR A 1107 11.09 -26.24 19.99
CA TYR A 1107 11.94 -25.11 20.32
C TYR A 1107 11.31 -23.82 19.79
N VAL A 1108 11.29 -22.77 20.61
CA VAL A 1108 10.87 -21.42 20.23
C VAL A 1108 11.83 -20.42 20.89
N SER A 1109 12.32 -19.49 20.09
CA SER A 1109 13.05 -18.28 20.52
C SER A 1109 12.25 -17.06 20.08
N ARG A 1110 12.20 -16.03 20.92
CA ARG A 1110 11.49 -14.78 20.65
C ARG A 1110 12.38 -13.60 21.02
N LYS A 1111 12.46 -12.61 20.14
CA LYS A 1111 13.06 -11.29 20.38
C LYS A 1111 11.99 -10.23 20.17
N ARG A 1112 11.96 -9.21 21.03
CA ARG A 1112 11.21 -7.96 20.87
C ARG A 1112 12.24 -6.82 20.82
N LYS A 1113 12.08 -5.90 19.89
CA LYS A 1113 12.64 -4.55 19.96
C LYS A 1113 11.48 -3.58 19.96
N GLU A 1114 11.64 -2.48 20.66
CA GLU A 1114 10.62 -1.45 20.78
C GLU A 1114 11.33 -0.11 20.85
N SER A 1115 10.80 0.82 20.08
CA SER A 1115 11.32 2.17 19.90
C SER A 1115 10.14 3.10 19.65
N LEU A 1116 10.32 4.38 19.96
CA LEU A 1116 9.28 5.39 19.85
C LEU A 1116 9.71 6.37 18.76
N LEU A 1117 8.87 6.53 17.74
CA LEU A 1117 9.10 7.48 16.65
C LEU A 1117 8.55 8.83 17.11
N ALA A 1118 9.45 9.75 17.48
CA ALA A 1118 9.10 11.04 18.05
C ALA A 1118 8.08 11.80 17.19
N GLY A 1119 7.11 12.43 17.86
CA GLY A 1119 6.15 13.32 17.20
C GLY A 1119 6.82 14.59 16.67
N CYS A 1120 6.20 15.24 15.69
CA CYS A 1120 6.64 16.52 15.15
C CYS A 1120 5.55 17.22 14.34
N GLU A 1121 5.45 18.54 14.47
CA GLU A 1121 4.78 19.36 13.47
C GLU A 1121 5.58 19.38 12.15
N LEU A 1122 4.89 19.21 11.03
CA LEU A 1122 5.44 19.34 9.69
C LEU A 1122 5.26 20.80 9.21
N PRO A 1123 6.34 21.55 8.94
CA PRO A 1123 6.23 22.96 8.59
C PRO A 1123 5.51 23.16 7.24
N LEU A 1124 4.76 24.24 7.13
CA LEU A 1124 4.10 24.69 5.90
C LEU A 1124 4.87 25.89 5.30
N HIS A 1125 4.22 26.67 4.44
CA HIS A 1125 4.79 27.89 3.90
C HIS A 1125 4.96 28.97 4.98
N GLN A 1126 5.97 29.84 4.83
CA GLN A 1126 6.38 30.78 5.89
C GLN A 1126 5.24 31.70 6.36
N GLU A 1127 4.38 32.17 5.46
CA GLU A 1127 3.30 33.10 5.80
C GLU A 1127 2.28 32.48 6.77
N ASN A 1128 1.98 31.18 6.64
CA ASN A 1128 1.21 30.43 7.64
C ASN A 1128 1.93 30.38 8.99
N SER A 1129 3.25 30.19 9.01
CA SER A 1129 4.02 30.23 10.27
C SER A 1129 4.02 31.63 10.91
N GLU A 1130 3.92 32.71 10.14
CA GLU A 1130 3.70 34.06 10.70
C GLU A 1130 2.27 34.23 11.21
N MET A 1131 1.24 33.79 10.47
CA MET A 1131 -0.16 33.81 10.93
C MET A 1131 -0.35 33.00 12.22
N CYS A 1132 0.28 31.83 12.34
CA CYS A 1132 0.23 31.01 13.55
C CYS A 1132 0.85 31.69 14.78
N LYS A 1133 1.85 32.58 14.63
CA LYS A 1133 2.37 33.39 15.75
C LYS A 1133 1.37 34.45 16.23
N VAL A 1134 0.45 34.89 15.35
CA VAL A 1134 -0.60 35.86 15.69
C VAL A 1134 -1.81 35.15 16.32
N VAL A 1135 -2.17 33.96 15.83
CA VAL A 1135 -3.25 33.12 16.39
C VAL A 1135 -2.84 32.49 17.74
N PHE A 1136 -1.56 32.13 17.89
CA PHE A 1136 -0.97 31.62 19.14
C PHE A 1136 0.13 32.57 19.63
N PRO A 1137 -0.24 33.78 20.09
CA PRO A 1137 0.74 34.72 20.63
C PRO A 1137 1.33 34.15 21.91
N GLN A 1138 2.63 34.33 22.10
CA GLN A 1138 3.23 34.12 23.42
C GLN A 1138 2.58 35.13 24.38
N GLN A 1139 1.80 34.65 25.35
CA GLN A 1139 1.37 35.49 26.45
C GLN A 1139 2.62 36.08 27.11
N PRO A 1140 2.69 37.41 27.31
CA PRO A 1140 3.73 37.97 28.16
C PRO A 1140 3.66 37.28 29.52
N GLU A 1141 4.79 36.81 30.04
CA GLU A 1141 4.87 36.49 31.46
C GLU A 1141 4.36 37.71 32.23
N SER A 1142 3.40 37.50 33.14
CA SER A 1142 2.71 38.58 33.83
C SER A 1142 3.67 39.31 34.77
N ALA A 1143 4.34 40.31 34.21
CA ALA A 1143 5.18 41.24 34.94
C ALA A 1143 4.37 41.75 36.13
N SER A 1144 4.93 41.59 37.33
CA SER A 1144 4.26 41.84 38.60
C SER A 1144 4.14 43.35 38.88
N SER A 1145 3.30 44.02 38.10
CA SER A 1145 2.90 45.42 38.27
C SER A 1145 2.03 45.57 39.51
N GLY A 1146 2.66 45.53 40.68
CA GLY A 1146 2.06 46.06 41.90
C GLY A 1146 1.97 47.58 41.82
N GLY A 1147 0.81 48.13 42.17
CA GLY A 1147 0.58 49.58 42.17
C GLY A 1147 -0.87 49.90 41.82
N TRP A 1148 -1.55 50.62 42.71
CA TRP A 1148 -2.93 51.06 42.53
C TRP A 1148 -3.09 51.97 41.31
N PHE A 1149 -4.16 51.80 40.53
CA PHE A 1149 -5.37 52.62 40.68
C PHE A 1149 -6.61 51.89 40.14
#